data_AF-W7HVS6-F1
#
_entry.id   AF-W7HVS6-F1
#
_cell.length_a   1.000
_cell.length_b   1.000
_cell.length_c   1.000
_cell.angle_alpha   90.00
_cell.angle_beta   90.00
_cell.angle_gamma   90.00
#
_symmetry.space_group_name_H-M   'P 1'
#
loop_
_entity.id
_entity.type
_entity.pdbx_description
1 polymer ?
#
loop_
_entity_poly.entity_id
_entity_poly.type
_entity_poly.pdbx_seq_one_letter_code
_entity_poly.pdbx_strand_id
1 'polypeptide(L)'
;MLLGPKVATDSIIQKAFDDGQNQWIDDPIISQWRDAGHRIHKVLGEANELHKSWSASSSLPFAPSSDRLWAEAGRAMAQAGLPWHTNQLGMPTELDTSFEFHFKYFEQLAIREKGARVGDANAAGYVSNPYEANCYCIRALQQDLRETCPTSRPVLVYDNFNQDIIRSAEILFGLDLYRVNLKLPLEDIQRDLRIVTGGNRPIIFAASLAAENGGYDDLTTISEISQRVPLLLHVDASRNFDYITTLSKEEREKLGVEQLKLDVKPLRQPLKKSTSDGSSVIVVSSLAAGGANHTYPAPVVALKPASLGGKSKKVAYIRGLDSTLAGSRDAMTSLWMALQEIRFGAPGFQTIYQRCASMRTALMEALSSLGNSGVSAFACPYSLDVIIQSCSKEQTDGLLSLGGVLTGTGGVMLTLQPSVGVNDISSVLKALVPSATIPIAEQVSAYTAFSTAYRVPQHTIDELSTTVQTWKIRSRSAAGYPLHLGSYSALGPVIGRFLDLEIPGAWLDAASNELLKSRMQTFGLRTQHEISQFKASFTNGSTMGNRLGIHAALAKLPGAFVYFSAESHYSVSKTVQDCDLLTNRWSARRPRYTCVPCDNDGRMMVDALVKQALSDWEYCLRHGEEYRMVLFANMGTTFLGARDDLKRICSGLLEVGIQISYIHIDGALDFGYGNCGVTLGPPGVTDQGMPVVQGITVSHHKVMGGMVSGEVFCWSPTGNRSPCLDWKVDPRIIFEAWLYAEAYSQTDLTQMFRYGRQNALLLEADLKRIGFATKLGPDSVTVVLERPPAWIVEEFSLRPEGNWVHFITMAHISHETIDLFCSRLSSLDKQCLTAFSYIRPLLTAAMKRPVKLNRLFCQSSLAERVTRLAMEAAPAIPSGSSEWATVLKTAVRSALSVVVLDNCGQIEAVLLINSLRDSSMRVGPLLLQKHHLGDADAIVDISKQLAGFMARHMRVTLQVDSSSYALYEM
;
A
#
# COMPACT_ATOMS: atom_id res chain seq x y z
N MET A 1 -40.18 -32.68 -8.24
CA MET A 1 -40.52 -31.57 -9.17
C MET A 1 -39.48 -31.56 -10.27
N LEU A 2 -39.94 -31.52 -11.52
CA LEU A 2 -39.17 -31.77 -12.73
C LEU A 2 -38.00 -30.80 -12.91
N LEU A 3 -36.80 -31.36 -13.09
CA LEU A 3 -35.60 -30.64 -13.55
C LEU A 3 -35.88 -30.14 -14.97
N GLY A 4 -35.98 -28.82 -15.13
CA GLY A 4 -35.98 -28.18 -16.44
C GLY A 4 -34.65 -28.40 -17.18
N PRO A 5 -34.63 -28.27 -18.51
CA PRO A 5 -33.43 -28.53 -19.30
C PRO A 5 -32.33 -27.54 -18.90
N LYS A 6 -31.21 -28.04 -18.38
CA LYS A 6 -29.96 -27.29 -18.27
C LYS A 6 -29.54 -26.94 -19.70
N VAL A 7 -29.81 -25.71 -20.12
CA VAL A 7 -29.05 -25.09 -21.21
C VAL A 7 -27.61 -25.08 -20.72
N ALA A 8 -26.74 -25.87 -21.34
CA ALA A 8 -25.32 -25.79 -21.09
C ALA A 8 -24.87 -24.40 -21.55
N THR A 9 -24.74 -23.47 -20.61
CA THR A 9 -24.18 -22.15 -20.89
C THR A 9 -22.68 -22.36 -21.11
N ASP A 10 -22.21 -22.17 -22.35
CA ASP A 10 -20.78 -22.13 -22.74
C ASP A 10 -20.00 -20.94 -22.11
N SER A 11 -20.43 -20.45 -20.95
CA SER A 11 -19.81 -19.35 -20.23
C SER A 11 -18.71 -19.86 -19.30
N ILE A 12 -17.46 -19.57 -19.66
CA ILE A 12 -16.29 -19.85 -18.81
C ILE A 12 -16.37 -19.09 -17.48
N ILE A 13 -16.96 -17.90 -17.48
CA ILE A 13 -17.13 -17.06 -16.29
C ILE A 13 -18.18 -17.65 -15.35
N GLN A 14 -19.36 -18.01 -15.85
CA GLN A 14 -20.40 -18.65 -15.03
C GLN A 14 -19.89 -19.96 -14.43
N LYS A 15 -19.20 -20.78 -15.23
CA LYS A 15 -18.59 -22.01 -14.75
C LYS A 15 -17.57 -21.74 -13.62
N ALA A 16 -16.68 -20.75 -13.79
CA ALA A 16 -15.69 -20.41 -12.77
C ALA A 16 -16.35 -19.94 -11.46
N PHE A 17 -17.44 -19.18 -11.55
CA PHE A 17 -18.24 -18.74 -10.41
C PHE A 17 -18.89 -19.92 -9.68
N ASP A 18 -19.51 -20.84 -10.42
CA ASP A 18 -20.18 -22.02 -9.88
C ASP A 18 -19.19 -23.00 -9.25
N ASP A 19 -18.07 -23.28 -9.92
CA ASP A 19 -16.99 -24.13 -9.41
C ASP A 19 -16.38 -23.56 -8.11
N GLY A 20 -16.43 -22.24 -7.93
CA GLY A 20 -15.97 -21.52 -6.75
C GLY A 20 -16.90 -21.60 -5.53
N GLN A 21 -18.10 -22.17 -5.63
CA GLN A 21 -19.08 -22.15 -4.53
C GLN A 21 -18.60 -22.83 -3.23
N ASN A 22 -17.62 -23.74 -3.33
CA ASN A 22 -17.04 -24.46 -2.20
C ASN A 22 -16.15 -23.60 -1.29
N GLN A 23 -15.71 -22.43 -1.75
CA GLN A 23 -14.85 -21.51 -1.01
C GLN A 23 -15.58 -20.25 -0.55
N TRP A 24 -16.86 -20.09 -0.90
CA TRP A 24 -17.63 -18.90 -0.52
C TRP A 24 -17.70 -18.75 1.00
N ILE A 25 -17.57 -17.51 1.44
CA ILE A 25 -17.91 -17.10 2.79
C ILE A 25 -19.32 -16.53 2.73
N ASP A 26 -20.23 -17.17 3.47
CA ASP A 26 -21.61 -16.73 3.55
C ASP A 26 -21.70 -15.37 4.26
N ASP A 27 -22.47 -14.48 3.66
CA ASP A 27 -22.82 -13.18 4.20
C ASP A 27 -24.24 -12.82 3.71
N PRO A 28 -24.84 -11.72 4.20
CA PRO A 28 -26.23 -11.38 3.86
C PRO A 28 -26.50 -11.22 2.36
N ILE A 29 -25.49 -11.00 1.53
CA ILE A 29 -25.61 -10.74 0.09
C ILE A 29 -25.13 -11.94 -0.72
N ILE A 30 -23.91 -12.42 -0.47
CA ILE A 30 -23.26 -13.49 -1.24
C ILE A 30 -24.06 -14.79 -1.14
N SER A 31 -24.67 -15.09 0.01
CA SER A 31 -25.51 -16.29 0.13
C SER A 31 -26.72 -16.26 -0.80
N GLN A 32 -27.22 -15.07 -1.17
CA GLN A 32 -28.32 -14.91 -2.14
C GLN A 32 -27.87 -15.16 -3.59
N TRP A 33 -26.57 -15.05 -3.88
CA TRP A 33 -26.02 -15.28 -5.23
C TRP A 33 -26.05 -16.74 -5.67
N ARG A 34 -26.46 -17.66 -4.78
CA ARG A 34 -26.71 -19.07 -5.12
C ARG A 34 -28.01 -19.26 -5.91
N ASP A 35 -28.93 -18.28 -5.83
CA ASP A 35 -30.15 -18.30 -6.62
C ASP A 35 -29.84 -17.93 -8.08
N ALA A 36 -30.14 -18.85 -9.00
CA ALA A 36 -29.96 -18.64 -10.44
C ALA A 36 -30.79 -17.46 -10.99
N GLY A 37 -31.84 -17.02 -10.28
CA GLY A 37 -32.61 -15.81 -10.61
C GLY A 37 -31.98 -14.50 -10.13
N HIS A 38 -30.88 -14.54 -9.36
CA HIS A 38 -30.25 -13.35 -8.82
C HIS A 38 -29.56 -12.52 -9.91
N ARG A 39 -29.60 -11.18 -9.78
CA ARG A 39 -29.07 -10.23 -10.77
C ARG A 39 -27.58 -10.40 -11.08
N ILE A 40 -26.81 -10.99 -10.16
CA ILE A 40 -25.39 -11.29 -10.35
C ILE A 40 -25.13 -12.10 -11.61
N HIS A 41 -26.03 -13.02 -11.98
CA HIS A 41 -25.86 -13.86 -13.17
C HIS A 41 -25.92 -13.05 -14.48
N LYS A 42 -26.59 -11.89 -14.49
CA LYS A 42 -26.53 -10.94 -15.61
C LYS A 42 -25.15 -10.31 -15.70
N VAL A 43 -24.59 -9.87 -14.57
CA VAL A 43 -23.24 -9.29 -14.48
C VAL A 43 -22.18 -10.30 -14.92
N LEU A 44 -22.32 -11.57 -14.53
CA LEU A 44 -21.45 -12.66 -14.99
C LEU A 44 -21.54 -12.86 -16.51
N GLY A 45 -22.73 -12.69 -17.09
CA GLY A 45 -22.92 -12.68 -18.55
C GLY A 45 -22.17 -11.53 -19.23
N GLU A 46 -22.25 -10.32 -18.69
CA GLU A 46 -21.52 -9.15 -19.20
C GLU A 46 -19.99 -9.34 -19.09
N ALA A 47 -19.52 -9.82 -17.94
CA ALA A 47 -18.12 -10.17 -17.75
C ALA A 47 -17.67 -11.27 -18.74
N ASN A 48 -18.52 -12.25 -19.05
CA ASN A 48 -18.21 -13.28 -20.03
C ASN A 48 -18.02 -12.71 -21.45
N GLU A 49 -18.80 -11.70 -21.84
CA GLU A 49 -18.63 -11.03 -23.12
C GLU A 49 -17.36 -10.17 -23.16
N LEU A 50 -17.00 -9.50 -22.06
CA LEU A 50 -15.69 -8.85 -21.91
C LEU A 50 -14.55 -9.86 -22.06
N HIS A 51 -14.62 -10.99 -21.35
CA HIS A 51 -13.60 -12.04 -21.44
C HIS A 51 -13.46 -12.56 -22.88
N LYS A 52 -14.56 -12.85 -23.58
CA LYS A 52 -14.52 -13.27 -24.99
C LYS A 52 -13.88 -12.21 -25.88
N SER A 53 -14.27 -10.95 -25.73
CA SER A 53 -13.74 -9.83 -26.51
C SER A 53 -12.23 -9.64 -26.29
N TRP A 54 -11.79 -9.65 -25.03
CA TRP A 54 -10.39 -9.39 -24.67
C TRP A 54 -9.49 -10.59 -25.00
N SER A 55 -9.99 -11.83 -24.82
CA SER A 55 -9.24 -13.03 -25.23
C SER A 55 -9.14 -13.21 -26.75
N ALA A 56 -10.11 -12.70 -27.51
CA ALA A 56 -10.06 -12.69 -28.98
C ALA A 56 -9.14 -11.59 -29.53
N SER A 57 -8.83 -10.57 -28.73
CA SER A 57 -7.90 -9.51 -29.10
C SER A 57 -6.48 -10.10 -29.14
N SER A 58 -5.88 -10.20 -30.32
CA SER A 58 -4.50 -10.64 -30.47
C SER A 58 -3.55 -9.60 -29.84
N SER A 59 -2.56 -10.05 -29.07
CA SER A 59 -1.48 -9.19 -28.62
C SER A 59 -0.83 -8.54 -29.84
N LEU A 60 -0.80 -7.21 -29.86
CA LEU A 60 -0.17 -6.48 -30.95
C LEU A 60 1.36 -6.67 -30.83
N PRO A 61 2.04 -7.22 -31.86
CA PRO A 61 3.40 -7.75 -31.72
C PRO A 61 4.42 -6.70 -31.28
N PHE A 62 4.24 -5.43 -31.64
CA PHE A 62 5.19 -4.36 -31.32
C PHE A 62 4.77 -3.45 -30.16
N ALA A 63 3.72 -3.81 -29.42
CA ALA A 63 3.25 -3.02 -28.29
C ALA A 63 4.31 -2.94 -27.17
N PRO A 64 4.61 -1.75 -26.62
CA PRO A 64 5.64 -1.59 -25.60
C PRO A 64 5.24 -2.12 -24.21
N SER A 65 3.94 -2.27 -23.98
CA SER A 65 3.33 -2.44 -22.64
C SER A 65 2.93 -3.87 -22.28
N SER A 66 2.81 -4.77 -23.26
CA SER A 66 2.27 -6.11 -23.04
C SER A 66 2.92 -7.11 -24.01
N ASP A 67 3.21 -8.31 -23.50
CA ASP A 67 3.51 -9.50 -24.31
C ASP A 67 2.91 -10.73 -23.60
N ARG A 68 2.45 -11.69 -24.40
CA ARG A 68 1.82 -12.92 -23.90
C ARG A 68 2.72 -13.71 -22.95
N LEU A 69 4.04 -13.69 -23.14
CA LEU A 69 5.01 -14.35 -22.26
C LEU A 69 4.98 -13.79 -20.83
N TRP A 70 4.75 -12.48 -20.69
CA TRP A 70 4.71 -11.80 -19.40
C TRP A 70 3.38 -12.02 -18.68
N ALA A 71 2.30 -12.18 -19.44
CA ALA A 71 0.95 -12.46 -18.92
C ALA A 71 0.80 -13.88 -18.31
N GLU A 72 1.69 -14.83 -18.64
CA GLU A 72 1.52 -16.24 -18.24
C GLU A 72 1.59 -16.49 -16.73
N ALA A 73 2.29 -15.63 -15.99
CA ALA A 73 2.32 -15.68 -14.52
C ALA A 73 0.90 -15.52 -13.92
N GLY A 74 0.01 -14.80 -14.60
CA GLY A 74 -1.40 -14.68 -14.26
C GLY A 74 -2.13 -16.00 -14.21
N ARG A 75 -1.87 -16.87 -15.19
CA ARG A 75 -2.45 -18.22 -15.21
C ARG A 75 -1.96 -19.07 -14.04
N ALA A 76 -0.69 -18.96 -13.69
CA ALA A 76 -0.13 -19.68 -12.53
C ALA A 76 -0.76 -19.19 -11.21
N MET A 77 -0.98 -17.88 -11.07
CA MET A 77 -1.68 -17.31 -9.91
C MET A 77 -3.15 -17.76 -9.86
N ALA A 78 -3.86 -17.72 -10.98
CA ALA A 78 -5.23 -18.21 -11.07
C ALA A 78 -5.33 -19.70 -10.71
N GLN A 79 -4.38 -20.52 -11.18
CA GLN A 79 -4.28 -21.94 -10.85
C GLN A 79 -4.05 -22.17 -9.34
N ALA A 80 -3.28 -21.30 -8.68
CA ALA A 80 -3.08 -21.33 -7.24
C ALA A 80 -4.30 -20.88 -6.42
N GLY A 81 -5.38 -20.42 -7.07
CA GLY A 81 -6.61 -19.97 -6.44
C GLY A 81 -6.66 -18.47 -6.12
N LEU A 82 -5.86 -17.65 -6.82
CA LEU A 82 -5.88 -16.19 -6.72
C LEU A 82 -6.78 -15.55 -7.80
N PRO A 83 -7.28 -14.32 -7.58
CA PRO A 83 -7.12 -13.51 -6.36
C PRO A 83 -7.86 -14.07 -5.15
N TRP A 84 -7.19 -13.96 -4.01
CA TRP A 84 -7.81 -13.94 -2.69
C TRP A 84 -7.46 -12.58 -2.07
N HIS A 85 -8.13 -12.20 -0.99
CA HIS A 85 -7.82 -10.92 -0.35
C HIS A 85 -6.36 -10.87 0.12
N THR A 86 -5.61 -9.85 -0.29
CA THR A 86 -4.20 -9.66 0.07
C THR A 86 -3.82 -8.20 0.23
N ASN A 87 -2.83 -7.90 1.07
CA ASN A 87 -2.33 -6.54 1.28
C ASN A 87 -0.84 -6.53 1.69
N GLN A 88 0.00 -5.78 1.00
CA GLN A 88 1.40 -5.55 1.38
C GLN A 88 1.52 -4.33 2.28
N LEU A 89 1.20 -4.49 3.57
CA LEU A 89 1.29 -3.42 4.57
C LEU A 89 2.74 -3.01 4.82
N GLY A 90 3.07 -1.72 4.64
CA GLY A 90 4.39 -1.16 4.97
C GLY A 90 5.53 -1.74 4.13
N MET A 91 6.75 -1.69 4.68
CA MET A 91 7.96 -2.12 3.97
C MET A 91 8.06 -3.65 3.83
N PRO A 92 8.74 -4.19 2.80
CA PRO A 92 8.82 -5.63 2.56
C PRO A 92 9.53 -6.41 3.67
N THR A 93 10.48 -5.77 4.37
CA THR A 93 11.26 -6.35 5.48
C THR A 93 10.51 -6.39 6.81
N GLU A 94 9.35 -5.72 6.89
CA GLU A 94 8.53 -5.69 8.10
C GLU A 94 7.50 -6.83 8.04
N LEU A 95 7.60 -7.77 8.97
CA LEU A 95 6.67 -8.88 9.11
C LEU A 95 5.84 -8.70 10.40
N ASP A 96 4.53 -8.60 10.23
CA ASP A 96 3.59 -8.68 11.34
C ASP A 96 2.79 -9.98 11.22
N THR A 97 3.15 -10.96 12.05
CA THR A 97 2.54 -12.30 12.01
C THR A 97 1.03 -12.30 12.15
N SER A 98 0.46 -11.30 12.82
CA SER A 98 -1.00 -11.19 13.00
C SER A 98 -1.74 -10.81 11.70
N PHE A 99 -1.03 -10.55 10.60
CA PHE A 99 -1.58 -10.38 9.26
C PHE A 99 -0.95 -11.36 8.29
N GLU A 100 -1.69 -12.41 7.96
CA GLU A 100 -1.15 -13.52 7.19
C GLU A 100 -1.33 -13.34 5.66
N PHE A 101 -2.17 -12.39 5.22
CA PHE A 101 -2.60 -12.24 3.81
C PHE A 101 -1.64 -11.40 2.96
N HIS A 102 -0.37 -11.80 2.87
CA HIS A 102 0.67 -11.05 2.16
C HIS A 102 1.63 -11.94 1.36
N PHE A 103 2.39 -11.34 0.44
CA PHE A 103 3.48 -12.00 -0.29
C PHE A 103 4.84 -11.33 -0.04
N LYS A 104 5.14 -10.98 1.22
CA LYS A 104 6.37 -10.25 1.61
C LYS A 104 7.65 -10.96 1.17
N TYR A 105 7.71 -12.29 1.30
CA TYR A 105 8.85 -13.08 0.85
C TYR A 105 9.12 -12.92 -0.66
N PHE A 106 8.08 -13.03 -1.49
CA PHE A 106 8.18 -12.83 -2.94
C PHE A 106 8.57 -11.38 -3.29
N GLU A 107 8.05 -10.40 -2.57
CA GLU A 107 8.45 -9.00 -2.76
C GLU A 107 9.94 -8.78 -2.44
N GLN A 108 10.44 -9.34 -1.33
CA GLN A 108 11.87 -9.30 -0.99
C GLN A 108 12.74 -10.00 -2.02
N LEU A 109 12.27 -11.13 -2.57
CA LEU A 109 12.96 -11.84 -3.65
C LEU A 109 13.13 -10.93 -4.88
N ALA A 110 12.06 -10.30 -5.35
CA ALA A 110 12.14 -9.39 -6.50
C ALA A 110 13.09 -8.21 -6.26
N ILE A 111 13.11 -7.66 -5.05
CA ILE A 111 14.03 -6.58 -4.67
C ILE A 111 15.47 -7.07 -4.67
N ARG A 112 15.74 -8.23 -4.09
CA ARG A 112 17.08 -8.82 -4.04
C ARG A 112 17.62 -9.08 -5.44
N GLU A 113 16.83 -9.74 -6.31
CA GLU A 113 17.28 -10.11 -7.65
C GLU A 113 17.52 -8.88 -8.54
N LYS A 114 16.65 -7.87 -8.49
CA LYS A 114 16.87 -6.62 -9.23
C LYS A 114 18.01 -5.79 -8.62
N GLY A 115 18.11 -5.71 -7.29
CA GLY A 115 19.20 -5.03 -6.60
C GLY A 115 20.57 -5.64 -6.90
N ALA A 116 20.68 -6.98 -6.89
CA ALA A 116 21.91 -7.70 -7.20
C ALA A 116 22.45 -7.37 -8.61
N ARG A 117 21.55 -7.18 -9.59
CA ARG A 117 21.90 -6.81 -10.97
C ARG A 117 22.50 -5.40 -11.12
N VAL A 118 22.36 -4.56 -10.10
CA VAL A 118 23.02 -3.24 -10.00
C VAL A 118 24.02 -3.19 -8.84
N GLY A 119 24.48 -4.34 -8.35
CA GLY A 119 25.56 -4.45 -7.38
C GLY A 119 25.17 -4.27 -5.91
N ASP A 120 23.87 -4.24 -5.58
CA ASP A 120 23.38 -4.14 -4.20
C ASP A 120 22.22 -5.12 -3.93
N ALA A 121 22.55 -6.36 -3.55
CA ALA A 121 21.56 -7.37 -3.17
C ALA A 121 20.82 -7.03 -1.86
N ASN A 122 21.32 -6.06 -1.08
CA ASN A 122 20.71 -5.58 0.17
C ASN A 122 19.96 -4.26 -0.02
N ALA A 123 19.68 -3.88 -1.28
CA ALA A 123 18.91 -2.69 -1.59
C ALA A 123 17.57 -2.68 -0.85
N ALA A 124 17.11 -1.50 -0.48
CA ALA A 124 15.80 -1.28 0.08
C ALA A 124 14.85 -0.75 -0.99
N GLY A 125 13.57 -1.11 -0.87
CA GLY A 125 12.63 -0.85 -1.94
C GLY A 125 11.28 -1.47 -1.68
N TYR A 126 10.42 -1.41 -2.69
CA TYR A 126 9.17 -2.15 -2.75
C TYR A 126 8.61 -2.16 -4.19
N VAL A 127 7.70 -3.09 -4.47
CA VAL A 127 7.04 -3.18 -5.78
C VAL A 127 5.85 -2.22 -5.85
N SER A 128 5.78 -1.43 -6.91
CA SER A 128 4.64 -0.52 -7.18
C SER A 128 4.58 -0.19 -8.67
N ASN A 129 3.71 0.75 -9.07
CA ASN A 129 3.73 1.28 -10.42
C ASN A 129 4.85 2.34 -10.60
N PRO A 130 5.21 2.72 -11.84
CA PRO A 130 6.29 3.65 -12.12
C PRO A 130 6.07 5.05 -11.52
N TYR A 131 4.82 5.52 -11.43
CA TYR A 131 4.50 6.83 -10.85
C TYR A 131 4.89 6.86 -9.38
N GLU A 132 4.52 5.82 -8.63
CA GLU A 132 4.84 5.69 -7.21
C GLU A 132 6.32 5.44 -6.99
N ALA A 133 6.91 4.50 -7.73
CA ALA A 133 8.31 4.10 -7.56
C ALA A 133 9.27 5.26 -7.78
N ASN A 134 9.10 6.00 -8.87
CA ASN A 134 9.93 7.17 -9.17
C ASN A 134 9.74 8.27 -8.11
N CYS A 135 8.50 8.56 -7.70
CA CYS A 135 8.24 9.53 -6.62
C CYS A 135 8.87 9.09 -5.28
N TYR A 136 8.81 7.81 -4.93
CA TYR A 136 9.40 7.28 -3.71
C TYR A 136 10.93 7.44 -3.72
N CYS A 137 11.57 7.10 -4.84
CA CYS A 137 13.01 7.24 -5.02
C CYS A 137 13.45 8.72 -4.94
N ILE A 138 12.74 9.64 -5.63
CA ILE A 138 13.02 11.07 -5.56
C ILE A 138 12.80 11.62 -4.14
N ARG A 139 11.76 11.16 -3.43
CA ARG A 139 11.52 11.51 -2.02
C ARG A 139 12.70 11.11 -1.13
N ALA A 140 13.25 9.91 -1.31
CA ALA A 140 14.38 9.42 -0.53
C ALA A 140 15.63 10.30 -0.74
N LEU A 141 15.90 10.71 -1.98
CA LEU A 141 16.97 11.66 -2.29
C LEU A 141 16.72 13.03 -1.65
N GLN A 142 15.48 13.52 -1.70
CA GLN A 142 15.13 14.79 -1.07
C GLN A 142 15.29 14.76 0.45
N GLN A 143 14.98 13.63 1.10
CA GLN A 143 15.22 13.44 2.53
C GLN A 143 16.70 13.55 2.88
N ASP A 144 17.57 12.88 2.11
CA ASP A 144 19.02 12.92 2.31
C ASP A 144 19.61 14.33 2.07
N LEU A 145 19.13 15.01 1.01
CA LEU A 145 19.49 16.41 0.74
C LEU A 145 19.00 17.36 1.85
N ARG A 146 17.90 17.07 2.54
CA ARG A 146 17.43 17.90 3.67
C ARG A 146 18.33 17.78 4.89
N GLU A 147 18.93 16.61 5.12
CA GLU A 147 19.89 16.44 6.22
C GLU A 147 21.18 17.23 6.00
N THR A 148 21.62 17.34 4.74
CA THR A 148 22.87 18.03 4.39
C THR A 148 22.68 19.50 3.97
N CYS A 149 21.52 19.84 3.40
CA CYS A 149 21.16 21.14 2.85
C CYS A 149 19.75 21.57 3.34
N PRO A 150 19.57 21.88 4.64
CA PRO A 150 18.24 22.00 5.26
C PRO A 150 17.38 23.11 4.68
N THR A 151 17.96 24.25 4.31
CA THR A 151 17.22 25.43 3.84
C THR A 151 17.15 25.55 2.31
N SER A 152 18.06 24.90 1.57
CA SER A 152 18.15 25.03 0.11
C SER A 152 17.01 24.30 -0.58
N ARG A 153 16.29 24.92 -1.51
CA ARG A 153 15.33 24.20 -2.37
C ARG A 153 16.10 23.47 -3.48
N PRO A 154 16.13 22.13 -3.56
CA PRO A 154 16.88 21.44 -4.61
C PRO A 154 16.22 21.61 -5.99
N VAL A 155 17.02 21.49 -7.05
CA VAL A 155 16.54 21.55 -8.44
C VAL A 155 16.39 20.12 -8.96
N LEU A 156 15.18 19.78 -9.38
CA LEU A 156 14.85 18.54 -10.08
C LEU A 156 15.05 18.76 -11.58
N VAL A 157 16.08 18.15 -12.14
CA VAL A 157 16.48 18.31 -13.54
C VAL A 157 16.06 17.09 -14.35
N TYR A 158 15.53 17.31 -15.56
CA TYR A 158 15.12 16.23 -16.47
C TYR A 158 15.21 16.68 -17.94
N ASP A 159 15.21 15.75 -18.90
CA ASP A 159 15.00 16.03 -20.33
C ASP A 159 13.85 15.19 -20.91
N ASN A 160 14.03 13.86 -21.03
CA ASN A 160 13.03 12.95 -21.62
C ASN A 160 12.16 12.20 -20.59
N PHE A 161 12.20 12.63 -19.33
CA PHE A 161 11.43 12.01 -18.25
C PHE A 161 9.91 12.26 -18.38
N ASN A 162 9.09 11.33 -17.86
CA ASN A 162 7.63 11.47 -17.85
C ASN A 162 7.20 12.74 -17.09
N GLN A 163 6.47 13.63 -17.76
CA GLN A 163 6.12 14.94 -17.22
C GLN A 163 5.13 14.86 -16.05
N ASP A 164 4.20 13.91 -16.05
CA ASP A 164 3.22 13.76 -14.98
C ASP A 164 3.90 13.26 -13.69
N ILE A 165 4.86 12.35 -13.82
CA ILE A 165 5.67 11.87 -12.69
C ILE A 165 6.55 12.99 -12.14
N ILE A 166 7.28 13.71 -12.99
CA ILE A 166 8.21 14.75 -12.52
C ILE A 166 7.48 15.94 -11.88
N ARG A 167 6.31 16.33 -12.41
CA ARG A 167 5.43 17.34 -11.81
C ARG A 167 4.82 16.88 -10.49
N SER A 168 4.49 15.59 -10.38
CA SER A 168 4.05 15.02 -9.10
C SER A 168 5.17 15.10 -8.06
N ALA A 169 6.39 14.72 -8.40
CA ALA A 169 7.54 14.81 -7.49
C ALA A 169 7.85 16.27 -7.07
N GLU A 170 7.76 17.22 -8.01
CA GLU A 170 7.90 18.67 -7.75
C GLU A 170 6.94 19.13 -6.63
N ILE A 171 5.65 18.83 -6.80
CA ILE A 171 4.59 19.28 -5.88
C ILE A 171 4.65 18.54 -4.55
N LEU A 172 4.87 17.23 -4.57
CA LEU A 172 4.86 16.38 -3.37
C LEU A 172 6.05 16.67 -2.46
N PHE A 173 7.22 17.01 -3.02
CA PHE A 173 8.47 17.12 -2.25
C PHE A 173 9.10 18.52 -2.25
N GLY A 174 8.43 19.51 -2.85
CA GLY A 174 8.81 20.92 -2.83
C GLY A 174 10.13 21.20 -3.51
N LEU A 175 10.29 20.65 -4.71
CA LEU A 175 11.47 20.83 -5.57
C LEU A 175 11.23 22.00 -6.55
N ASP A 176 12.29 22.55 -7.14
CA ASP A 176 12.15 23.40 -8.33
C ASP A 176 12.42 22.56 -9.57
N LEU A 177 11.53 22.62 -10.56
CA LEU A 177 11.69 21.85 -11.78
C LEU A 177 12.47 22.63 -12.85
N TYR A 178 13.45 21.98 -13.49
CA TYR A 178 14.16 22.53 -14.64
C TYR A 178 14.32 21.47 -15.75
N ARG A 179 13.86 21.81 -16.96
CA ARG A 179 14.07 20.95 -18.13
C ARG A 179 15.36 21.36 -18.84
N VAL A 180 16.30 20.44 -18.96
CA VAL A 180 17.52 20.61 -19.75
C VAL A 180 17.32 20.07 -21.17
N ASN A 181 18.18 20.46 -22.10
CA ASN A 181 18.28 19.84 -23.42
C ASN A 181 19.66 19.17 -23.54
N LEU A 182 19.70 17.85 -23.45
CA LEU A 182 20.95 17.07 -23.49
C LEU A 182 21.62 17.08 -24.87
N LYS A 183 20.97 17.63 -25.91
CA LYS A 183 21.54 17.76 -27.26
C LYS A 183 22.39 19.03 -27.44
N LEU A 184 22.38 19.94 -26.48
CA LEU A 184 23.24 21.14 -26.52
C LEU A 184 24.70 20.78 -26.23
N PRO A 185 25.66 21.63 -26.63
CA PRO A 185 27.05 21.46 -26.22
C PRO A 185 27.18 21.39 -24.69
N LEU A 186 28.06 20.51 -24.20
CA LEU A 186 28.24 20.24 -22.76
C LEU A 186 28.49 21.52 -21.95
N GLU A 187 29.26 22.47 -22.49
CA GLU A 187 29.58 23.73 -21.82
C GLU A 187 28.36 24.63 -21.61
N ASP A 188 27.43 24.65 -22.58
CA ASP A 188 26.18 25.41 -22.48
C ASP A 188 25.27 24.79 -21.42
N ILE A 189 25.14 23.46 -21.41
CA ILE A 189 24.36 22.73 -20.39
C ILE A 189 24.91 23.02 -18.99
N GLN A 190 26.24 22.93 -18.82
CA GLN A 190 26.88 23.21 -17.54
C GLN A 190 26.70 24.67 -17.10
N ARG A 191 26.76 25.62 -18.03
CA ARG A 191 26.50 27.05 -17.75
C ARG A 191 25.07 27.25 -17.28
N ASP A 192 24.10 26.69 -17.99
CA ASP A 192 22.68 26.86 -17.67
C ASP A 192 22.34 26.26 -16.30
N LEU A 193 22.84 25.06 -16.00
CA LEU A 193 22.66 24.43 -14.68
C LEU A 193 23.30 25.24 -13.55
N ARG A 194 24.46 25.86 -13.77
CA ARG A 194 25.08 26.77 -12.78
C ARG A 194 24.22 28.00 -12.52
N ILE A 195 23.60 28.56 -13.56
CA ILE A 195 22.69 29.72 -13.45
C ILE A 195 21.46 29.33 -12.63
N VAL A 196 20.79 28.23 -12.98
CA VAL A 196 19.56 27.77 -12.32
C VAL A 196 19.78 27.40 -10.85
N THR A 197 20.95 26.83 -10.54
CA THR A 197 21.32 26.48 -9.17
C THR A 197 21.91 27.64 -8.37
N GLY A 198 22.17 28.80 -8.99
CA GLY A 198 22.96 29.86 -8.38
C GLY A 198 24.35 29.37 -7.93
N GLY A 199 24.87 28.31 -8.56
CA GLY A 199 26.14 27.65 -8.25
C GLY A 199 26.16 26.75 -7.01
N ASN A 200 25.16 26.83 -6.12
CA ASN A 200 25.22 26.20 -4.80
C ASN A 200 24.07 25.23 -4.49
N ARG A 201 22.94 25.32 -5.21
CA ARG A 201 21.78 24.47 -4.95
C ARG A 201 22.04 23.04 -5.45
N PRO A 202 21.70 22.00 -4.66
CA PRO A 202 21.88 20.62 -5.07
C PRO A 202 20.90 20.24 -6.19
N ILE A 203 21.35 19.33 -7.06
CA ILE A 203 20.56 18.79 -8.17
C ILE A 203 20.18 17.33 -7.91
N ILE A 204 18.92 17.00 -8.16
CA ILE A 204 18.49 15.63 -8.45
C ILE A 204 18.25 15.57 -9.96
N PHE A 205 19.06 14.81 -10.68
CA PHE A 205 18.84 14.55 -12.10
C PHE A 205 17.98 13.30 -12.25
N ALA A 206 16.79 13.43 -12.80
CA ALA A 206 15.88 12.33 -13.12
C ALA A 206 16.02 11.98 -14.61
N ALA A 207 16.60 10.82 -14.89
CA ALA A 207 16.88 10.34 -16.25
C ALA A 207 15.94 9.20 -16.62
N SER A 208 15.37 9.21 -17.81
CA SER A 208 14.62 8.07 -18.36
C SER A 208 15.46 7.32 -19.40
N LEU A 209 15.57 6.01 -19.27
CA LEU A 209 16.31 5.19 -20.24
C LEU A 209 15.43 4.72 -21.41
N ALA A 210 14.11 4.79 -21.26
CA ALA A 210 13.17 4.38 -22.29
C ALA A 210 11.81 5.02 -22.02
N ALA A 211 11.63 6.27 -22.43
CA ALA A 211 10.38 6.98 -22.29
C ALA A 211 9.32 6.41 -23.24
N GLU A 212 8.05 6.61 -22.90
CA GLU A 212 6.90 6.13 -23.68
C GLU A 212 6.82 6.76 -25.08
N ASN A 213 7.35 7.97 -25.22
CA ASN A 213 7.39 8.71 -26.49
C ASN A 213 8.61 8.35 -27.36
N GLY A 214 9.37 7.31 -26.99
CA GLY A 214 10.61 6.89 -27.66
C GLY A 214 11.86 7.69 -27.29
N GLY A 215 11.74 8.69 -26.39
CA GLY A 215 12.88 9.43 -25.87
C GLY A 215 13.73 8.63 -24.89
N TYR A 216 14.99 9.03 -24.73
CA TYR A 216 15.88 8.53 -23.69
C TYR A 216 16.91 9.61 -23.32
N ASP A 217 17.44 9.53 -22.11
CA ASP A 217 18.47 10.42 -21.62
C ASP A 217 19.84 9.72 -21.69
N ASP A 218 20.81 10.36 -22.34
CA ASP A 218 22.17 9.82 -22.45
C ASP A 218 22.92 9.93 -21.12
N LEU A 219 23.15 8.78 -20.48
CA LEU A 219 23.86 8.72 -19.22
C LEU A 219 25.34 9.10 -19.34
N THR A 220 25.95 8.98 -20.53
CA THR A 220 27.33 9.42 -20.76
C THR A 220 27.42 10.93 -20.64
N THR A 221 26.56 11.65 -21.35
CA THR A 221 26.43 13.12 -21.23
C THR A 221 26.12 13.55 -19.79
N ILE A 222 25.18 12.88 -19.11
CA ILE A 222 24.85 13.20 -17.70
C ILE A 222 26.05 12.96 -16.78
N SER A 223 26.80 11.89 -17.02
CA SER A 223 28.04 11.59 -16.29
C SER A 223 29.09 12.69 -16.51
N GLU A 224 29.26 13.19 -17.72
CA GLU A 224 30.17 14.31 -18.02
C GLU A 224 29.73 15.62 -17.36
N ILE A 225 28.42 15.91 -17.31
CA ILE A 225 27.86 17.04 -16.55
C ILE A 225 28.28 16.94 -15.08
N SER A 226 28.18 15.73 -14.50
CA SER A 226 28.48 15.49 -13.08
C SER A 226 29.93 15.76 -12.66
N GLN A 227 30.87 15.86 -13.61
CA GLN A 227 32.27 16.19 -13.31
C GLN A 227 32.45 17.63 -12.84
N ARG A 228 31.55 18.54 -13.26
CA ARG A 228 31.62 19.99 -12.96
C ARG A 228 30.38 20.52 -12.26
N VAL A 229 29.30 19.75 -12.21
CA VAL A 229 28.03 20.12 -11.58
C VAL A 229 27.65 19.03 -10.57
N PRO A 230 27.67 19.32 -9.26
CA PRO A 230 27.29 18.35 -8.23
C PRO A 230 25.83 17.92 -8.38
N LEU A 231 25.59 16.62 -8.53
CA LEU A 231 24.25 16.06 -8.70
C LEU A 231 24.14 14.63 -8.18
N LEU A 232 22.92 14.27 -7.76
CA LEU A 232 22.48 12.89 -7.52
C LEU A 232 21.69 12.42 -8.74
N LEU A 233 21.82 11.13 -9.09
CA LEU A 233 21.16 10.55 -10.26
C LEU A 233 20.05 9.59 -9.83
N HIS A 234 18.84 9.89 -10.27
CA HIS A 234 17.69 8.97 -10.26
C HIS A 234 17.43 8.47 -11.67
N VAL A 235 17.21 7.16 -11.83
CA VAL A 235 16.97 6.55 -13.15
C VAL A 235 15.62 5.87 -13.21
N ASP A 236 14.82 6.22 -14.21
CA ASP A 236 13.65 5.45 -14.61
C ASP A 236 14.04 4.43 -15.67
N ALA A 237 14.07 3.15 -15.27
CA ALA A 237 14.29 2.00 -16.13
C ALA A 237 13.06 1.07 -16.13
N SER A 238 11.86 1.64 -15.97
CA SER A 238 10.61 0.89 -15.85
C SER A 238 10.35 -0.06 -17.03
N ARG A 239 10.74 0.32 -18.25
CA ARG A 239 10.49 -0.50 -19.45
C ARG A 239 11.63 -1.45 -19.82
N ASN A 240 12.85 -1.19 -19.37
CA ASN A 240 14.06 -1.77 -19.98
C ASN A 240 15.12 -2.24 -18.97
N PHE A 241 14.88 -2.13 -17.66
CA PHE A 241 15.87 -2.54 -16.66
C PHE A 241 16.36 -3.97 -16.85
N ASP A 242 15.46 -4.93 -17.08
CA ASP A 242 15.87 -6.33 -17.28
C ASP A 242 16.75 -6.50 -18.52
N TYR A 243 16.44 -5.82 -19.63
CA TYR A 243 17.28 -5.79 -20.83
C TYR A 243 18.68 -5.21 -20.53
N ILE A 244 18.76 -3.96 -20.06
CA ILE A 244 20.04 -3.26 -19.90
C ILE A 244 20.95 -3.90 -18.85
N THR A 245 20.40 -4.60 -17.86
CA THR A 245 21.20 -5.25 -16.80
C THR A 245 21.71 -6.62 -17.20
N THR A 246 21.10 -7.27 -18.20
CA THR A 246 21.49 -8.60 -18.68
C THR A 246 22.37 -8.56 -19.94
N LEU A 247 22.67 -7.39 -20.48
CA LEU A 247 23.64 -7.22 -21.57
C LEU A 247 25.02 -7.76 -21.19
N SER A 248 25.63 -8.53 -22.10
CA SER A 248 27.03 -8.91 -22.01
C SER A 248 27.96 -7.70 -22.17
N LYS A 249 29.23 -7.86 -21.78
CA LYS A 249 30.25 -6.81 -21.92
C LYS A 249 30.41 -6.36 -23.38
N GLU A 250 30.46 -7.31 -24.32
CA GLU A 250 30.58 -7.02 -25.75
C GLU A 250 29.37 -6.23 -26.29
N GLU A 251 28.15 -6.60 -25.87
CA GLU A 251 26.95 -5.88 -26.27
C GLU A 251 26.89 -4.46 -25.70
N ARG A 252 27.33 -4.27 -24.45
CA ARG A 252 27.47 -2.94 -23.84
C ARG A 252 28.42 -2.05 -24.63
N GLU A 253 29.59 -2.59 -25.01
CA GLU A 253 30.58 -1.89 -25.83
C GLU A 253 30.01 -1.51 -27.20
N LYS A 254 29.30 -2.44 -27.87
CA LYS A 254 28.63 -2.17 -29.16
C LYS A 254 27.55 -1.09 -29.07
N LEU A 255 26.81 -1.05 -27.97
CA LEU A 255 25.71 -0.09 -27.77
C LEU A 255 26.17 1.24 -27.14
N GLY A 256 27.41 1.33 -26.66
CA GLY A 256 27.89 2.48 -25.88
C GLY A 256 27.16 2.63 -24.53
N VAL A 257 26.71 1.52 -23.94
CA VAL A 257 25.94 1.51 -22.69
C VAL A 257 26.81 1.06 -21.53
N GLU A 258 27.06 1.96 -20.59
CA GLU A 258 27.81 1.66 -19.36
C GLU A 258 27.00 0.79 -18.38
N GLN A 259 27.70 0.10 -17.48
CA GLN A 259 27.05 -0.66 -16.41
C GLN A 259 26.54 0.27 -15.30
N LEU A 260 25.35 -0.01 -14.77
CA LEU A 260 24.78 0.72 -13.64
C LEU A 260 25.23 0.12 -12.31
N LYS A 261 25.53 0.98 -11.34
CA LYS A 261 25.81 0.57 -9.95
C LYS A 261 24.96 1.39 -8.98
N LEU A 262 24.10 0.73 -8.21
CA LEU A 262 23.33 1.37 -7.14
C LEU A 262 24.26 1.59 -5.93
N ASP A 263 24.41 2.83 -5.49
CA ASP A 263 25.32 3.17 -4.39
C ASP A 263 24.94 4.50 -3.73
N VAL A 264 25.36 4.70 -2.47
CA VAL A 264 25.31 6.02 -1.84
C VAL A 264 26.50 6.82 -2.30
N LYS A 265 26.23 8.02 -2.78
CA LYS A 265 27.22 8.87 -3.42
C LYS A 265 27.18 10.28 -2.80
N PRO A 266 28.30 10.78 -2.26
CA PRO A 266 28.41 12.19 -1.90
C PRO A 266 28.12 13.09 -3.10
N LEU A 267 27.33 14.15 -2.88
CA LEU A 267 26.83 15.04 -3.96
C LEU A 267 27.93 15.56 -4.91
N ARG A 268 29.13 15.84 -4.39
CA ARG A 268 30.26 16.40 -5.15
C ARG A 268 31.11 15.37 -5.90
N GLN A 269 30.93 14.08 -5.63
CA GLN A 269 31.65 13.06 -6.39
C GLN A 269 31.11 13.04 -7.84
N PRO A 270 31.89 12.71 -8.87
CA PRO A 270 31.35 12.41 -10.20
C PRO A 270 30.56 11.09 -10.20
N LEU A 271 29.68 10.90 -11.19
CA LEU A 271 28.90 9.66 -11.33
C LEU A 271 29.73 8.47 -11.81
N LYS A 272 30.70 8.68 -12.70
CA LYS A 272 31.55 7.61 -13.24
C LYS A 272 32.57 7.14 -12.19
N LYS A 273 32.62 5.83 -11.95
CA LYS A 273 33.67 5.17 -11.15
C LYS A 273 34.37 4.10 -12.00
N SER A 274 35.69 4.04 -11.92
CA SER A 274 36.46 2.92 -12.46
C SER A 274 36.40 1.73 -11.50
N THR A 275 36.32 0.53 -12.04
CA THR A 275 36.34 -0.73 -11.30
C THR A 275 37.75 -1.33 -11.28
N SER A 276 37.96 -2.34 -10.43
CA SER A 276 39.25 -3.02 -10.29
C SER A 276 39.69 -3.80 -11.54
N ASP A 277 38.76 -4.16 -12.41
CA ASP A 277 39.01 -4.87 -13.68
C ASP A 277 39.21 -3.92 -14.88
N GLY A 278 39.29 -2.60 -14.62
CA GLY A 278 39.50 -1.58 -15.65
C GLY A 278 38.24 -1.17 -16.41
N SER A 279 37.06 -1.74 -16.09
CA SER A 279 35.77 -1.25 -16.62
C SER A 279 35.29 0.02 -15.90
N SER A 280 34.20 0.61 -16.39
CA SER A 280 33.55 1.74 -15.74
C SER A 280 32.09 1.46 -15.42
N VAL A 281 31.62 2.09 -14.35
CA VAL A 281 30.22 2.06 -13.93
C VAL A 281 29.70 3.48 -13.76
N ILE A 282 28.41 3.65 -14.01
CA ILE A 282 27.67 4.87 -13.67
C ILE A 282 26.96 4.61 -12.35
N VAL A 283 27.33 5.39 -11.34
CA VAL A 283 26.70 5.33 -10.02
C VAL A 283 25.32 6.00 -10.08
N VAL A 284 24.29 5.24 -9.75
CA VAL A 284 22.91 5.71 -9.61
C VAL A 284 22.54 5.70 -8.15
N SER A 285 21.89 6.76 -7.66
CA SER A 285 21.53 6.89 -6.25
C SER A 285 20.20 6.20 -5.92
N SER A 286 19.32 6.11 -6.92
CA SER A 286 18.06 5.36 -6.85
C SER A 286 17.55 5.07 -8.25
N LEU A 287 16.71 4.06 -8.43
CA LEU A 287 16.11 3.78 -9.73
C LEU A 287 14.78 3.02 -9.63
N ALA A 288 13.93 3.13 -10.66
CA ALA A 288 12.75 2.30 -10.87
C ALA A 288 13.08 1.16 -11.84
N ALA A 289 12.98 -0.09 -11.38
CA ALA A 289 13.46 -1.27 -12.08
C ALA A 289 12.31 -2.17 -12.58
N GLY A 290 12.04 -2.17 -13.90
CA GLY A 290 11.03 -3.03 -14.54
C GLY A 290 11.61 -3.91 -15.65
N GLY A 291 10.91 -4.02 -16.79
CA GLY A 291 11.32 -4.81 -17.96
C GLY A 291 10.25 -5.77 -18.47
N ALA A 292 9.82 -6.72 -17.64
CA ALA A 292 8.75 -7.68 -17.97
C ALA A 292 7.34 -7.03 -17.94
N ASN A 293 6.96 -6.37 -19.03
CA ASN A 293 5.75 -5.55 -19.11
C ASN A 293 4.52 -6.40 -19.49
N HIS A 294 3.61 -6.65 -18.55
CA HIS A 294 2.36 -7.39 -18.82
C HIS A 294 1.12 -6.49 -18.87
N THR A 295 1.27 -5.23 -18.49
CA THR A 295 0.18 -4.26 -18.38
C THR A 295 0.75 -2.85 -18.44
N TYR A 296 -0.09 -1.85 -18.69
CA TYR A 296 0.26 -0.45 -18.60
C TYR A 296 -0.59 0.26 -17.52
N PRO A 297 0.04 0.97 -16.55
CA PRO A 297 1.48 1.08 -16.33
C PRO A 297 2.09 -0.22 -15.76
N ALA A 298 3.26 -0.61 -16.26
CA ALA A 298 3.93 -1.86 -15.86
C ALA A 298 4.47 -1.78 -14.44
N PRO A 299 4.30 -2.82 -13.59
CA PRO A 299 4.89 -2.86 -12.27
C PRO A 299 6.41 -2.79 -12.29
N VAL A 300 6.98 -2.15 -11.27
CA VAL A 300 8.43 -1.96 -11.11
C VAL A 300 8.84 -2.12 -9.66
N VAL A 301 10.12 -2.41 -9.43
CA VAL A 301 10.73 -2.34 -8.11
C VAL A 301 11.38 -0.97 -7.94
N ALA A 302 10.96 -0.21 -6.95
CA ALA A 302 11.68 0.99 -6.55
C ALA A 302 12.93 0.58 -5.76
N LEU A 303 14.13 0.93 -6.23
CA LEU A 303 15.39 0.54 -5.63
C LEU A 303 16.19 1.74 -5.13
N LYS A 304 16.68 1.65 -3.90
CA LYS A 304 17.66 2.55 -3.31
C LYS A 304 18.60 1.78 -2.37
N PRO A 305 19.80 2.29 -2.07
CA PRO A 305 20.59 1.76 -0.97
C PRO A 305 19.79 1.80 0.34
N ALA A 306 19.97 0.79 1.21
CA ALA A 306 19.24 0.70 2.47
C ALA A 306 19.44 1.93 3.36
N SER A 307 20.65 2.50 3.34
CA SER A 307 21.04 3.69 4.11
C SER A 307 20.50 5.02 3.56
N LEU A 308 19.96 5.06 2.33
CA LEU A 308 19.51 6.31 1.72
C LEU A 308 18.11 6.72 2.21
N GLY A 309 17.92 7.97 2.61
CA GLY A 309 16.63 8.52 3.03
C GLY A 309 16.39 8.47 4.55
N GLY A 310 15.29 9.08 5.00
CA GLY A 310 15.05 9.33 6.43
C GLY A 310 14.59 8.10 7.21
N LYS A 311 14.84 8.10 8.52
CA LYS A 311 14.33 7.06 9.45
C LYS A 311 12.80 7.08 9.47
N SER A 312 12.17 5.94 9.19
CA SER A 312 10.73 5.77 9.30
C SER A 312 10.28 5.69 10.77
N LYS A 313 9.09 6.21 11.06
CA LYS A 313 8.46 6.09 12.38
C LYS A 313 7.66 4.79 12.45
N LYS A 314 7.67 4.16 13.61
CA LYS A 314 6.81 3.00 13.89
C LYS A 314 5.37 3.46 14.01
N VAL A 315 4.50 2.86 13.22
CA VAL A 315 3.08 3.12 13.23
C VAL A 315 2.40 2.02 14.04
N ALA A 316 1.73 2.39 15.12
CA ALA A 316 1.13 1.43 16.05
C ALA A 316 0.07 0.56 15.37
N TYR A 317 -0.82 1.18 14.58
CA TYR A 317 -1.91 0.52 13.87
C TYR A 317 -1.46 -0.62 12.95
N ILE A 318 -0.45 -0.39 12.09
CA ILE A 318 0.12 -1.43 11.20
C ILE A 318 1.26 -2.22 11.85
N ARG A 319 1.58 -1.94 13.12
CA ARG A 319 2.62 -2.59 13.95
C ARG A 319 4.03 -2.64 13.36
N GLY A 320 4.34 -1.77 12.39
CA GLY A 320 5.61 -1.76 11.67
C GLY A 320 6.07 -0.36 11.26
N LEU A 321 7.19 -0.32 10.55
CA LEU A 321 7.68 0.87 9.87
C LEU A 321 7.01 1.04 8.49
N ASP A 322 6.64 2.27 8.13
CA ASP A 322 6.14 2.56 6.79
C ASP A 322 6.76 3.82 6.19
N SER A 323 7.72 3.62 5.28
CA SER A 323 8.29 4.67 4.43
C SER A 323 7.72 4.69 3.01
N THR A 324 6.79 3.79 2.66
CA THR A 324 6.16 3.75 1.33
C THR A 324 5.33 5.01 1.06
N LEU A 325 4.99 5.33 -0.19
CA LEU A 325 4.07 6.43 -0.47
C LEU A 325 2.61 6.02 -0.26
N ALA A 326 2.21 4.84 -0.76
CA ALA A 326 0.84 4.36 -0.70
C ALA A 326 0.44 3.59 0.57
N GLY A 327 1.37 3.30 1.49
CA GLY A 327 1.07 2.55 2.70
C GLY A 327 0.68 1.10 2.39
N SER A 328 -0.63 0.84 2.30
CA SER A 328 -1.18 -0.45 1.86
C SER A 328 -1.06 -0.58 0.35
N ARG A 329 -0.68 -1.77 -0.15
CA ARG A 329 -0.46 -2.03 -1.58
C ARG A 329 -1.00 -3.41 -1.95
N ASP A 330 -1.37 -3.61 -3.21
CA ASP A 330 -1.79 -4.92 -3.70
C ASP A 330 -0.62 -5.91 -3.70
N ALA A 331 -0.85 -7.14 -3.24
CA ALA A 331 0.22 -8.14 -3.14
C ALA A 331 0.44 -8.93 -4.43
N MET A 332 -0.57 -9.01 -5.31
CA MET A 332 -0.47 -9.79 -6.53
C MET A 332 0.56 -9.20 -7.48
N THR A 333 0.65 -7.87 -7.56
CA THR A 333 1.69 -7.18 -8.34
C THR A 333 3.11 -7.60 -7.91
N SER A 334 3.37 -7.70 -6.60
CA SER A 334 4.66 -8.18 -6.08
C SER A 334 4.92 -9.64 -6.44
N LEU A 335 3.89 -10.49 -6.31
CA LEU A 335 3.99 -11.90 -6.65
C LEU A 335 4.28 -12.08 -8.14
N TRP A 336 3.62 -11.32 -9.01
CA TRP A 336 3.85 -11.35 -10.46
C TRP A 336 5.31 -11.10 -10.80
N MET A 337 5.88 -10.02 -10.25
CA MET A 337 7.28 -9.67 -10.48
C MET A 337 8.21 -10.80 -10.01
N ALA A 338 7.96 -11.34 -8.81
CA ALA A 338 8.75 -12.43 -8.25
C ALA A 338 8.67 -13.71 -9.10
N LEU A 339 7.50 -14.05 -9.64
CA LEU A 339 7.33 -15.22 -10.50
C LEU A 339 8.14 -15.09 -11.79
N GLN A 340 8.31 -13.87 -12.34
CA GLN A 340 9.22 -13.67 -13.48
C GLN A 340 10.68 -13.92 -13.08
N GLU A 341 11.12 -13.41 -11.92
CA GLU A 341 12.48 -13.66 -11.42
C GLU A 341 12.72 -15.15 -11.14
N ILE A 342 11.76 -15.86 -10.55
CA ILE A 342 11.84 -17.31 -10.26
C ILE A 342 11.95 -18.12 -11.55
N ARG A 343 11.12 -17.77 -12.54
CA ARG A 343 11.00 -18.52 -13.79
C ARG A 343 12.19 -18.33 -14.72
N PHE A 344 12.69 -17.11 -14.83
CA PHE A 344 13.73 -16.77 -15.80
C PHE A 344 15.11 -16.64 -15.16
N GLY A 345 15.21 -15.97 -14.01
CA GLY A 345 16.46 -15.46 -13.46
C GLY A 345 17.23 -14.59 -14.47
N ALA A 346 18.41 -14.11 -14.07
CA ALA A 346 19.26 -13.33 -14.98
C ALA A 346 19.62 -14.06 -16.29
N PRO A 347 19.95 -15.38 -16.31
CA PRO A 347 20.27 -16.08 -17.56
C PRO A 347 19.09 -16.24 -18.52
N GLY A 348 17.88 -16.46 -17.99
CA GLY A 348 16.67 -16.54 -18.82
C GLY A 348 16.32 -15.20 -19.44
N PHE A 349 16.36 -14.13 -18.66
CA PHE A 349 16.18 -12.77 -19.19
C PHE A 349 17.24 -12.44 -20.26
N GLN A 350 18.51 -12.77 -20.01
CA GLN A 350 19.58 -12.58 -21.00
C GLN A 350 19.24 -13.27 -22.33
N THR A 351 18.84 -14.55 -22.27
CA THR A 351 18.48 -15.33 -23.46
C THR A 351 17.31 -14.70 -24.22
N ILE A 352 16.25 -14.31 -23.51
CA ILE A 352 15.06 -13.70 -24.11
C ILE A 352 15.40 -12.36 -24.76
N TYR A 353 16.13 -11.49 -24.08
CA TYR A 353 16.42 -10.17 -24.62
C TYR A 353 17.52 -10.17 -25.69
N GLN A 354 18.45 -11.12 -25.67
CA GLN A 354 19.37 -11.35 -26.79
C GLN A 354 18.62 -11.72 -28.07
N ARG A 355 17.59 -12.56 -27.95
CA ARG A 355 16.69 -12.86 -29.06
C ARG A 355 15.96 -11.61 -29.55
N CYS A 356 15.40 -10.81 -28.66
CA CYS A 356 14.71 -9.56 -29.02
C CYS A 356 15.68 -8.56 -29.68
N ALA A 357 16.90 -8.43 -29.18
CA ALA A 357 17.94 -7.59 -29.77
C ALA A 357 18.35 -8.08 -31.17
N SER A 358 18.38 -9.39 -31.39
CA SER A 358 18.65 -9.97 -32.71
C SER A 358 17.52 -9.68 -33.70
N MET A 359 16.25 -9.75 -33.26
CA MET A 359 15.09 -9.30 -34.05
C MET A 359 15.18 -7.81 -34.38
N ARG A 360 15.60 -6.98 -33.42
CA ARG A 360 15.81 -5.55 -33.63
C ARG A 360 16.85 -5.28 -34.71
N THR A 361 18.00 -5.98 -34.66
CA THR A 361 19.04 -5.87 -35.69
C THR A 361 18.51 -6.29 -37.06
N ALA A 362 17.80 -7.42 -37.15
CA ALA A 362 17.23 -7.89 -38.41
C ALA A 362 16.21 -6.89 -39.01
N LEU A 363 15.36 -6.28 -38.16
CA LEU A 363 14.44 -5.22 -38.61
C LEU A 363 15.21 -3.98 -39.10
N MET A 364 16.25 -3.54 -38.38
CA MET A 364 17.07 -2.40 -38.78
C MET A 364 17.81 -2.63 -40.12
N GLU A 365 18.36 -3.82 -40.32
CA GLU A 365 19.00 -4.22 -41.58
C GLU A 365 17.98 -4.24 -42.72
N ALA A 366 16.80 -4.81 -42.49
CA ALA A 366 15.73 -4.85 -43.48
C ALA A 366 15.23 -3.45 -43.85
N LEU A 367 15.03 -2.56 -42.87
CA LEU A 367 14.66 -1.16 -43.11
C LEU A 367 15.75 -0.41 -43.90
N SER A 368 17.03 -0.67 -43.63
CA SER A 368 18.14 -0.08 -44.37
C SER A 368 18.18 -0.54 -45.84
N SER A 369 17.70 -1.75 -46.12
CA SER A 369 17.63 -2.29 -47.49
C SER A 369 16.50 -1.68 -48.34
N LEU A 370 15.52 -0.99 -47.73
CA LEU A 370 14.46 -0.26 -48.43
C LEU A 370 14.94 1.06 -49.07
N GLY A 371 16.24 1.17 -49.34
CA GLY A 371 16.91 2.36 -49.87
C GLY A 371 16.22 2.90 -51.12
N ASN A 372 15.49 4.01 -50.91
CA ASN A 372 14.64 4.82 -51.83
C ASN A 372 13.18 5.02 -51.35
N SER A 373 12.76 4.45 -50.21
CA SER A 373 11.40 4.64 -49.66
C SER A 373 11.15 6.00 -48.97
N GLY A 374 12.19 6.80 -48.72
CA GLY A 374 12.09 8.09 -48.01
C GLY A 374 11.93 7.99 -46.48
N VAL A 375 11.86 6.77 -45.95
CA VAL A 375 11.70 6.46 -44.53
C VAL A 375 13.08 6.33 -43.86
N SER A 376 13.24 6.87 -42.66
CA SER A 376 14.45 6.69 -41.85
C SER A 376 14.12 5.97 -40.55
N ALA A 377 15.01 5.09 -40.09
CA ALA A 377 14.84 4.38 -38.83
C ALA A 377 16.10 4.44 -37.96
N PHE A 378 15.91 4.44 -36.65
CA PHE A 378 17.00 4.33 -35.68
C PHE A 378 16.56 3.49 -34.47
N ALA A 379 17.54 2.89 -33.79
CA ALA A 379 17.31 2.08 -32.59
C ALA A 379 17.80 2.81 -31.34
N CYS A 380 17.06 2.68 -30.25
CA CYS A 380 17.49 3.20 -28.95
C CYS A 380 18.59 2.31 -28.35
N PRO A 381 19.69 2.87 -27.81
CA PRO A 381 20.75 2.06 -27.20
C PRO A 381 20.29 1.35 -25.92
N TYR A 382 19.36 1.96 -25.17
CA TYR A 382 18.90 1.45 -23.88
C TYR A 382 17.64 0.59 -23.96
N SER A 383 16.94 0.52 -25.09
CA SER A 383 15.67 -0.23 -25.19
C SER A 383 15.61 -1.06 -26.45
N LEU A 384 14.61 -1.93 -26.52
CA LEU A 384 14.35 -2.75 -27.70
C LEU A 384 13.50 -2.02 -28.74
N ASP A 385 13.51 -0.68 -28.73
CA ASP A 385 12.68 0.14 -29.59
C ASP A 385 13.39 0.46 -30.91
N VAL A 386 12.62 0.42 -32.02
CA VAL A 386 12.96 0.99 -33.32
C VAL A 386 11.99 2.13 -33.61
N ILE A 387 12.53 3.30 -33.92
CA ILE A 387 11.73 4.49 -34.26
C ILE A 387 11.86 4.72 -35.75
N ILE A 388 10.71 4.67 -36.43
CA ILE A 388 10.56 4.90 -37.85
C ILE A 388 10.01 6.30 -38.07
N GLN A 389 10.66 7.11 -38.89
CA GLN A 389 10.32 8.51 -39.16
C GLN A 389 10.05 8.73 -40.64
N SER A 390 9.45 9.89 -40.95
CA SER A 390 9.12 10.32 -42.32
C SER A 390 8.09 9.41 -43.00
N CYS A 391 7.19 8.81 -42.23
CA CYS A 391 6.09 7.99 -42.72
C CYS A 391 4.96 8.84 -43.33
N SER A 392 4.31 8.35 -44.38
CA SER A 392 2.98 8.82 -44.80
C SER A 392 1.93 8.44 -43.76
N LYS A 393 0.73 9.03 -43.86
CA LYS A 393 -0.39 8.69 -42.96
C LYS A 393 -0.77 7.22 -43.05
N GLU A 394 -0.84 6.67 -44.25
CA GLU A 394 -1.18 5.26 -44.50
C GLU A 394 -0.13 4.32 -43.89
N GLN A 395 1.16 4.68 -44.02
CA GLN A 395 2.26 3.94 -43.40
C GLN A 395 2.15 4.00 -41.86
N THR A 396 1.89 5.18 -41.30
CA THR A 396 1.67 5.35 -39.87
C THR A 396 0.51 4.48 -39.38
N ASP A 397 -0.66 4.56 -40.02
CA ASP A 397 -1.85 3.77 -39.65
C ASP A 397 -1.54 2.26 -39.73
N GLY A 398 -0.82 1.82 -40.76
CA GLY A 398 -0.34 0.44 -40.90
C GLY A 398 0.57 0.01 -39.74
N LEU A 399 1.53 0.83 -39.34
CA LEU A 399 2.42 0.54 -38.20
C LEU A 399 1.68 0.56 -36.86
N LEU A 400 0.74 1.49 -36.65
CA LEU A 400 -0.09 1.53 -35.44
C LEU A 400 -0.97 0.27 -35.32
N SER A 401 -1.46 -0.26 -36.45
CA SER A 401 -2.23 -1.52 -36.47
C SER A 401 -1.41 -2.75 -36.03
N LEU A 402 -0.07 -2.65 -36.04
CA LEU A 402 0.85 -3.68 -35.56
C LEU A 402 1.29 -3.47 -34.10
N GLY A 403 0.75 -2.46 -33.41
CA GLY A 403 1.12 -2.11 -32.04
C GLY A 403 2.15 -1.00 -31.92
N GLY A 404 2.45 -0.29 -33.00
CA GLY A 404 3.30 0.90 -32.95
C GLY A 404 2.69 2.01 -32.12
N VAL A 405 3.54 2.86 -31.53
CA VAL A 405 3.14 4.02 -30.74
C VAL A 405 3.71 5.28 -31.35
N LEU A 406 2.91 6.34 -31.47
CA LEU A 406 3.37 7.63 -31.97
C LEU A 406 4.41 8.24 -31.02
N THR A 407 5.53 8.68 -31.58
CA THR A 407 6.55 9.40 -30.82
C THR A 407 6.24 10.89 -30.75
N GLY A 408 6.84 11.57 -29.77
CA GLY A 408 6.73 13.03 -29.65
C GLY A 408 7.35 13.81 -30.82
N THR A 409 8.13 13.14 -31.68
CA THR A 409 8.79 13.71 -32.87
C THR A 409 8.06 13.39 -34.18
N GLY A 410 6.86 12.80 -34.11
CA GLY A 410 6.05 12.46 -35.29
C GLY A 410 6.46 11.17 -36.01
N GLY A 411 7.29 10.34 -35.38
CA GLY A 411 7.60 8.98 -35.85
C GLY A 411 6.69 7.93 -35.22
N VAL A 412 6.91 6.66 -35.57
CA VAL A 412 6.27 5.50 -34.96
C VAL A 412 7.34 4.63 -34.30
N MET A 413 7.17 4.37 -33.01
CA MET A 413 8.00 3.47 -32.22
C MET A 413 7.42 2.06 -32.26
N LEU A 414 8.26 1.08 -32.57
CA LEU A 414 7.97 -0.35 -32.49
C LEU A 414 8.89 -0.97 -31.44
N THR A 415 8.33 -1.68 -30.46
CA THR A 415 9.14 -2.40 -29.45
C THR A 415 9.28 -3.87 -29.84
N LEU A 416 10.51 -4.38 -29.89
CA LEU A 416 10.77 -5.78 -30.19
C LEU A 416 10.53 -6.63 -28.94
N GLN A 417 9.30 -7.12 -28.79
CA GLN A 417 8.87 -8.01 -27.71
C GLN A 417 9.26 -9.47 -27.96
N PRO A 418 9.23 -10.35 -26.93
CA PRO A 418 9.57 -11.76 -27.07
C PRO A 418 8.76 -12.52 -28.12
N SER A 419 7.50 -12.16 -28.33
CA SER A 419 6.62 -12.83 -29.31
C SER A 419 6.88 -12.41 -30.75
N VAL A 420 7.64 -11.34 -31.00
CA VAL A 420 7.92 -10.85 -32.36
C VAL A 420 8.68 -11.91 -33.15
N GLY A 421 8.10 -12.30 -34.28
CA GLY A 421 8.69 -13.21 -35.25
C GLY A 421 9.04 -12.55 -36.58
N VAL A 422 9.61 -13.38 -37.47
CA VAL A 422 10.01 -12.99 -38.83
C VAL A 422 8.80 -12.51 -39.68
N ASN A 423 7.62 -13.10 -39.45
CA ASN A 423 6.39 -12.71 -40.13
C ASN A 423 5.89 -11.33 -39.68
N ASP A 424 6.10 -10.96 -38.43
CA ASP A 424 5.73 -9.64 -37.91
C ASP A 424 6.64 -8.56 -38.49
N ILE A 425 7.96 -8.83 -38.56
CA ILE A 425 8.92 -7.96 -39.27
C ILE A 425 8.50 -7.80 -40.75
N SER A 426 8.11 -8.89 -41.40
CA SER A 426 7.61 -8.84 -42.79
C SER A 426 6.36 -7.97 -42.92
N SER A 427 5.50 -7.95 -41.89
CA SER A 427 4.30 -7.11 -41.85
C SER A 427 4.63 -5.63 -41.70
N VAL A 428 5.66 -5.29 -40.92
CA VAL A 428 6.20 -3.91 -40.85
C VAL A 428 6.67 -3.44 -42.22
N LEU A 429 7.45 -4.27 -42.93
CA LEU A 429 7.95 -3.93 -44.26
C LEU A 429 6.81 -3.74 -45.26
N LYS A 430 5.78 -4.59 -45.23
CA LYS A 430 4.58 -4.46 -46.07
C LYS A 430 3.77 -3.21 -45.75
N ALA A 431 3.69 -2.82 -44.49
CA ALA A 431 3.03 -1.57 -44.07
C ALA A 431 3.74 -0.33 -44.62
N LEU A 432 5.07 -0.40 -44.80
CA LEU A 432 5.86 0.67 -45.40
C LEU A 432 5.84 0.65 -46.93
N VAL A 433 6.05 -0.53 -47.51
CA VAL A 433 6.15 -0.77 -48.96
C VAL A 433 5.41 -2.08 -49.28
N PRO A 434 4.18 -2.04 -49.83
CA PRO A 434 3.36 -3.24 -50.04
C PRO A 434 3.99 -4.33 -50.91
N SER A 435 4.91 -3.95 -51.81
CA SER A 435 5.64 -4.86 -52.70
C SER A 435 6.98 -5.35 -52.13
N ALA A 436 7.32 -5.02 -50.89
CA ALA A 436 8.59 -5.43 -50.29
C ALA A 436 8.61 -6.94 -49.99
N THR A 437 9.58 -7.64 -50.61
CA THR A 437 9.99 -9.00 -50.25
C THR A 437 11.47 -8.93 -49.90
N ILE A 438 11.80 -8.96 -48.61
CA ILE A 438 13.17 -8.95 -48.13
C ILE A 438 13.46 -10.31 -47.50
N PRO A 439 14.49 -11.04 -47.95
CA PRO A 439 14.89 -12.29 -47.32
C PRO A 439 15.48 -11.99 -45.94
N ILE A 440 14.75 -12.35 -44.89
CA ILE A 440 15.28 -12.34 -43.51
C ILE A 440 16.07 -13.64 -43.33
N ALA A 441 17.30 -13.55 -42.82
CA ALA A 441 18.21 -14.68 -42.72
C ALA A 441 17.60 -15.89 -41.96
N GLU A 442 17.80 -17.11 -42.48
CA GLU A 442 17.26 -18.34 -41.87
C GLU A 442 17.75 -18.58 -40.43
N GLN A 443 18.96 -18.14 -40.09
CA GLN A 443 19.53 -18.24 -38.73
C GLN A 443 18.72 -17.45 -37.69
N VAL A 444 17.99 -16.43 -38.12
CA VAL A 444 17.13 -15.58 -37.29
C VAL A 444 15.73 -16.22 -37.10
N SER A 445 15.42 -17.32 -37.81
CA SER A 445 14.09 -17.96 -37.84
C SER A 445 13.84 -19.01 -36.75
N ALA A 446 14.87 -19.46 -36.02
CA ALA A 446 14.72 -20.46 -34.95
C ALA A 446 13.88 -19.90 -33.77
N TYR A 447 12.56 -20.09 -33.84
CA TYR A 447 11.64 -19.71 -32.78
C TYR A 447 11.90 -20.57 -31.53
N THR A 448 12.22 -19.91 -30.42
CA THR A 448 12.30 -20.57 -29.12
C THR A 448 10.99 -20.34 -28.39
N ALA A 449 10.26 -21.41 -28.07
CA ALA A 449 9.04 -21.33 -27.26
C ALA A 449 9.40 -21.05 -25.78
N PHE A 450 9.71 -19.78 -25.47
CA PHE A 450 10.12 -19.35 -24.11
C PHE A 450 9.11 -19.77 -23.04
N SER A 451 7.83 -19.79 -23.38
CA SER A 451 6.75 -20.21 -22.49
C SER A 451 6.91 -21.64 -21.98
N THR A 452 7.51 -22.51 -22.79
CA THR A 452 7.75 -23.92 -22.48
C THR A 452 9.13 -24.13 -21.85
N ALA A 453 10.15 -23.40 -22.33
CA ALA A 453 11.52 -23.52 -21.85
C ALA A 453 11.69 -23.05 -20.40
N TYR A 454 11.00 -21.96 -20.05
CA TYR A 454 10.95 -21.46 -18.69
C TYR A 454 9.49 -21.62 -18.28
N ARG A 455 9.14 -22.43 -17.30
CA ARG A 455 7.77 -22.45 -16.73
C ARG A 455 7.86 -21.97 -15.30
N VAL A 456 6.77 -21.42 -14.77
CA VAL A 456 6.68 -21.26 -13.31
C VAL A 456 6.83 -22.64 -12.69
N PRO A 457 7.81 -22.88 -11.79
CA PRO A 457 8.03 -24.20 -11.23
C PRO A 457 6.77 -24.71 -10.50
N GLN A 458 6.42 -25.97 -10.73
CA GLN A 458 5.19 -26.55 -10.15
C GLN A 458 5.20 -26.48 -8.62
N HIS A 459 6.35 -26.71 -7.97
CA HIS A 459 6.48 -26.61 -6.52
C HIS A 459 6.14 -25.21 -5.99
N THR A 460 6.43 -24.14 -6.75
CA THR A 460 6.05 -22.77 -6.39
C THR A 460 4.52 -22.59 -6.47
N ILE A 461 3.88 -23.16 -7.49
CA ILE A 461 2.41 -23.14 -7.63
C ILE A 461 1.76 -23.93 -6.48
N ASP A 462 2.34 -25.07 -6.08
CA ASP A 462 1.85 -25.90 -4.98
C ASP A 462 2.00 -25.18 -3.62
N GLU A 463 3.11 -24.46 -3.40
CA GLU A 463 3.33 -23.62 -2.22
C GLU A 463 2.33 -22.46 -2.15
N LEU A 464 2.10 -21.77 -3.27
CA LEU A 464 1.10 -20.71 -3.37
C LEU A 464 -0.32 -21.26 -3.11
N SER A 465 -0.64 -22.41 -3.69
CA SER A 465 -1.92 -23.09 -3.46
C SER A 465 -2.10 -23.40 -1.98
N THR A 466 -1.08 -23.94 -1.33
CA THR A 466 -1.10 -24.25 0.11
C THR A 466 -1.29 -22.99 0.97
N THR A 467 -0.62 -21.90 0.60
CA THR A 467 -0.78 -20.58 1.24
C THR A 467 -2.21 -20.07 1.10
N VAL A 468 -2.77 -20.08 -0.11
CA VAL A 468 -4.15 -19.66 -0.38
C VAL A 468 -5.16 -20.53 0.35
N GLN A 469 -4.94 -21.85 0.44
CA GLN A 469 -5.81 -22.73 1.23
C GLN A 469 -5.80 -22.37 2.72
N THR A 470 -4.65 -22.00 3.27
CA THR A 470 -4.55 -21.51 4.65
C THR A 470 -5.34 -20.21 4.82
N TRP A 471 -5.25 -19.29 3.85
CA TRP A 471 -6.00 -18.04 3.87
C TRP A 471 -7.52 -18.24 3.81
N LYS A 472 -8.01 -19.21 3.05
CA LYS A 472 -9.44 -19.56 3.01
C LYS A 472 -9.99 -19.95 4.39
N ILE A 473 -9.18 -20.66 5.18
CA ILE A 473 -9.53 -21.05 6.55
C ILE A 473 -9.53 -19.81 7.47
N ARG A 474 -8.45 -19.04 7.43
CA ARG A 474 -8.21 -17.88 8.30
C ARG A 474 -9.19 -16.73 8.08
N SER A 475 -9.65 -16.54 6.85
CA SER A 475 -10.56 -15.46 6.49
C SER A 475 -11.91 -15.50 7.22
N ARG A 476 -12.33 -16.66 7.73
CA ARG A 476 -13.62 -16.83 8.43
C ARG A 476 -13.66 -16.18 9.82
N SER A 477 -12.51 -16.05 10.47
CA SER A 477 -12.39 -15.49 11.82
C SER A 477 -11.54 -14.21 11.89
N ALA A 478 -10.92 -13.80 10.78
CA ALA A 478 -10.14 -12.57 10.72
C ALA A 478 -11.05 -11.34 10.87
N ALA A 479 -10.90 -10.63 11.99
CA ALA A 479 -11.74 -9.50 12.36
C ALA A 479 -10.96 -8.25 12.78
N GLY A 480 -9.63 -8.28 12.73
CA GLY A 480 -8.79 -7.14 13.14
C GLY A 480 -8.44 -6.16 12.05
N TYR A 481 -8.95 -6.34 10.84
CA TYR A 481 -8.71 -5.41 9.75
C TYR A 481 -10.02 -5.04 9.08
N PRO A 482 -10.16 -3.79 8.63
CA PRO A 482 -11.38 -3.31 8.02
C PRO A 482 -11.47 -3.84 6.58
N LEU A 483 -11.57 -5.15 6.39
CA LEU A 483 -11.53 -5.83 5.09
C LEU A 483 -12.74 -6.78 5.04
N HIS A 484 -13.60 -6.62 4.04
CA HIS A 484 -14.64 -7.61 3.75
C HIS A 484 -14.01 -8.76 2.97
N LEU A 485 -13.91 -9.92 3.62
CA LEU A 485 -13.25 -11.09 3.02
C LEU A 485 -14.20 -11.96 2.19
N GLY A 486 -15.49 -11.62 2.16
CA GLY A 486 -16.52 -12.36 1.42
C GLY A 486 -16.39 -12.19 -0.09
N SER A 487 -16.17 -10.98 -0.59
CA SER A 487 -16.28 -10.72 -2.03
C SER A 487 -15.29 -11.50 -2.89
N TYR A 488 -14.00 -11.54 -2.54
CA TYR A 488 -13.04 -12.37 -3.27
C TYR A 488 -13.29 -13.87 -3.11
N SER A 489 -13.98 -14.31 -2.05
CA SER A 489 -14.35 -15.71 -1.92
C SER A 489 -15.27 -16.17 -3.05
N ALA A 490 -16.15 -15.29 -3.52
CA ALA A 490 -17.10 -15.54 -4.59
C ALA A 490 -16.62 -15.07 -5.97
N LEU A 491 -16.08 -13.85 -6.06
CA LEU A 491 -15.66 -13.23 -7.33
C LEU A 491 -14.21 -13.56 -7.71
N GLY A 492 -13.39 -14.07 -6.78
CA GLY A 492 -12.00 -14.41 -7.05
C GLY A 492 -11.80 -15.36 -8.24
N PRO A 493 -12.55 -16.48 -8.34
CA PRO A 493 -12.50 -17.37 -9.50
C PRO A 493 -12.88 -16.71 -10.83
N VAL A 494 -13.77 -15.72 -10.80
CA VAL A 494 -14.16 -14.92 -11.98
C VAL A 494 -13.02 -14.00 -12.38
N ILE A 495 -12.48 -13.21 -11.44
CA ILE A 495 -11.37 -12.28 -11.68
C ILE A 495 -10.11 -13.04 -12.12
N GLY A 496 -9.89 -14.25 -11.59
CA GLY A 496 -8.80 -15.14 -11.97
C GLY A 496 -8.74 -15.45 -13.48
N ARG A 497 -9.89 -15.41 -14.18
CA ARG A 497 -9.96 -15.60 -15.64
C ARG A 497 -9.47 -14.41 -16.46
N PHE A 498 -9.24 -13.26 -15.83
CA PHE A 498 -8.78 -12.04 -16.49
C PHE A 498 -7.31 -11.75 -16.21
N LEU A 499 -6.65 -12.48 -15.31
CA LEU A 499 -5.29 -12.16 -14.92
C LEU A 499 -4.34 -12.21 -16.12
N ASP A 500 -4.48 -13.18 -17.01
CA ASP A 500 -3.62 -13.32 -18.20
C ASP A 500 -4.11 -12.58 -19.44
N LEU A 501 -5.09 -11.68 -19.29
CA LEU A 501 -5.64 -10.86 -20.37
C LEU A 501 -5.19 -9.40 -20.24
N GLU A 502 -4.95 -8.77 -21.38
CA GLU A 502 -4.78 -7.32 -21.46
C GLU A 502 -6.16 -6.65 -21.41
N ILE A 503 -6.29 -5.63 -20.56
CA ILE A 503 -7.52 -4.81 -20.50
C ILE A 503 -7.41 -3.71 -21.55
N PRO A 504 -8.31 -3.65 -22.57
CA PRO A 504 -8.22 -2.66 -23.63
C PRO A 504 -8.32 -1.22 -23.10
N GLY A 505 -7.40 -0.36 -23.54
CA GLY A 505 -7.34 1.04 -23.09
C GLY A 505 -8.63 1.83 -23.32
N ALA A 506 -9.31 1.61 -24.46
CA ALA A 506 -10.58 2.26 -24.75
C ALA A 506 -11.69 1.89 -23.76
N TRP A 507 -11.74 0.62 -23.33
CA TRP A 507 -12.68 0.17 -22.30
C TRP A 507 -12.31 0.78 -20.95
N LEU A 508 -11.01 0.80 -20.61
CA LEU A 508 -10.50 1.36 -19.37
C LEU A 508 -10.88 2.83 -19.19
N ASP A 509 -10.69 3.64 -20.24
CA ASP A 509 -11.03 5.06 -20.23
C ASP A 509 -12.55 5.29 -20.09
N ALA A 510 -13.36 4.50 -20.79
CA ALA A 510 -14.82 4.59 -20.70
C ALA A 510 -15.33 4.22 -19.30
N ALA A 511 -14.90 3.06 -18.78
CA ALA A 511 -15.30 2.57 -17.46
C ALA A 511 -14.83 3.50 -16.34
N SER A 512 -13.60 4.00 -16.41
CA SER A 512 -13.05 4.96 -15.44
C SER A 512 -13.90 6.23 -15.36
N ASN A 513 -14.22 6.83 -16.52
CA ASN A 513 -15.04 8.04 -16.58
C ASN A 513 -16.45 7.81 -16.03
N GLU A 514 -17.06 6.67 -16.35
CA GLU A 514 -18.39 6.32 -15.88
C GLU A 514 -18.44 6.10 -14.35
N LEU A 515 -17.50 5.32 -13.81
CA LEU A 515 -17.41 5.03 -12.37
C LEU A 515 -17.20 6.30 -11.55
N LEU A 516 -16.23 7.13 -11.92
CA LEU A 516 -15.93 8.37 -11.20
C LEU A 516 -17.10 9.37 -11.29
N LYS A 517 -17.77 9.45 -12.44
CA LYS A 517 -18.97 10.28 -12.62
C LYS A 517 -20.13 9.77 -11.76
N SER A 518 -20.38 8.47 -11.77
CA SER A 518 -21.41 7.83 -10.94
C SER A 518 -21.15 8.10 -9.45
N ARG A 519 -19.89 7.95 -9.01
CA ARG A 519 -19.49 8.29 -7.63
C ARG A 519 -19.78 9.76 -7.30
N MET A 520 -19.39 10.71 -8.16
CA MET A 520 -19.71 12.14 -7.95
C MET A 520 -21.21 12.39 -7.80
N GLN A 521 -22.05 11.69 -8.57
CA GLN A 521 -23.50 11.78 -8.48
C GLN A 521 -24.03 11.25 -7.14
N THR A 522 -23.46 10.16 -6.61
CA THR A 522 -23.79 9.67 -5.26
C THR A 522 -23.49 10.68 -4.15
N PHE A 523 -22.54 11.60 -4.39
CA PHE A 523 -22.21 12.71 -3.49
C PHE A 523 -22.88 14.03 -3.88
N GLY A 524 -23.98 13.98 -4.64
CA GLY A 524 -24.86 15.13 -4.83
C GLY A 524 -24.52 16.05 -6.00
N LEU A 525 -23.49 15.76 -6.81
CA LEU A 525 -23.22 16.54 -8.04
C LEU A 525 -24.14 16.06 -9.16
N ARG A 526 -25.12 16.88 -9.56
CA ARG A 526 -26.21 16.47 -10.47
C ARG A 526 -26.07 17.01 -11.89
N THR A 527 -25.41 18.14 -12.04
CA THR A 527 -25.25 18.83 -13.33
C THR A 527 -23.85 18.65 -13.90
N GLN A 528 -23.72 18.75 -15.23
CA GLN A 528 -22.42 18.70 -15.88
C GLN A 528 -21.51 19.85 -15.44
N HIS A 529 -22.09 21.01 -15.10
CA HIS A 529 -21.34 22.14 -14.57
C HIS A 529 -20.70 21.81 -13.21
N GLU A 530 -21.49 21.28 -12.27
CA GLU A 530 -20.98 20.85 -10.95
C GLU A 530 -19.89 19.79 -11.08
N ILE A 531 -20.10 18.76 -11.90
CA ILE A 531 -19.12 17.70 -12.16
C ILE A 531 -17.82 18.29 -12.72
N SER A 532 -17.89 19.27 -13.64
CA SER A 532 -16.70 19.91 -14.22
C SER A 532 -15.88 20.73 -13.22
N GLN A 533 -16.46 21.10 -12.07
CA GLN A 533 -15.75 21.79 -10.99
C GLN A 533 -14.96 20.84 -10.09
N PHE A 534 -15.00 19.53 -10.32
CA PHE A 534 -14.26 18.53 -9.55
C PHE A 534 -13.28 17.75 -10.43
N LYS A 535 -12.18 17.35 -9.82
CA LYS A 535 -11.24 16.36 -10.36
C LYS A 535 -11.32 15.11 -9.51
N ALA A 536 -11.33 13.96 -10.17
CA ALA A 536 -11.38 12.68 -9.52
C ALA A 536 -10.47 11.69 -10.21
N SER A 537 -9.90 10.79 -9.40
CA SER A 537 -8.93 9.80 -9.87
C SER A 537 -8.95 8.57 -8.99
N PHE A 538 -8.64 7.43 -9.60
CA PHE A 538 -8.30 6.21 -8.88
C PHE A 538 -6.92 6.35 -8.25
N THR A 539 -6.70 5.66 -7.13
CA THR A 539 -5.43 5.64 -6.41
C THR A 539 -5.03 4.23 -6.02
N ASN A 540 -3.73 4.00 -5.78
CA ASN A 540 -3.18 2.73 -5.25
C ASN A 540 -3.52 2.49 -3.76
N GLY A 541 -4.65 3.03 -3.27
CA GLY A 541 -5.09 2.97 -1.88
C GLY A 541 -5.47 4.34 -1.33
N SER A 542 -6.23 4.36 -0.22
CA SER A 542 -6.68 5.60 0.43
C SER A 542 -5.55 6.40 1.07
N THR A 543 -4.42 5.79 1.43
CA THR A 543 -3.23 6.54 1.85
C THR A 543 -2.74 7.48 0.75
N MET A 544 -2.67 7.02 -0.51
CA MET A 544 -2.39 7.92 -1.63
C MET A 544 -3.51 8.94 -1.80
N GLY A 545 -4.77 8.54 -1.68
CA GLY A 545 -5.90 9.47 -1.77
C GLY A 545 -5.82 10.61 -0.76
N ASN A 546 -5.50 10.32 0.51
CA ASN A 546 -5.30 11.32 1.55
C ASN A 546 -4.11 12.23 1.24
N ARG A 547 -3.00 11.66 0.75
CA ARG A 547 -1.84 12.47 0.32
C ARG A 547 -2.24 13.45 -0.77
N LEU A 548 -2.87 12.94 -1.84
CA LEU A 548 -3.30 13.75 -2.97
C LEU A 548 -4.33 14.81 -2.57
N GLY A 549 -5.28 14.47 -1.69
CA GLY A 549 -6.27 15.39 -1.15
C GLY A 549 -5.65 16.56 -0.39
N ILE A 550 -4.68 16.28 0.50
CA ILE A 550 -3.94 17.32 1.24
C ILE A 550 -3.15 18.20 0.28
N HIS A 551 -2.43 17.63 -0.69
CA HIS A 551 -1.66 18.42 -1.66
C HIS A 551 -2.57 19.24 -2.59
N ALA A 552 -3.73 18.73 -2.98
CA ALA A 552 -4.71 19.47 -3.77
C ALA A 552 -5.28 20.67 -2.99
N ALA A 553 -5.63 20.48 -1.71
CA ALA A 553 -6.08 21.56 -0.83
C ALA A 553 -4.97 22.62 -0.64
N LEU A 554 -3.75 22.18 -0.35
CA LEU A 554 -2.60 23.05 -0.10
C LEU A 554 -2.03 23.70 -1.38
N ALA A 555 -2.31 23.18 -2.56
CA ALA A 555 -2.01 23.87 -3.82
C ALA A 555 -2.87 25.13 -3.99
N LYS A 556 -4.12 25.07 -3.51
CA LYS A 556 -5.06 26.21 -3.53
C LYS A 556 -4.88 27.15 -2.36
N LEU A 557 -4.55 26.60 -1.19
CA LEU A 557 -4.42 27.32 0.07
C LEU A 557 -3.00 27.13 0.64
N PRO A 558 -1.95 27.68 0.00
CA PRO A 558 -0.56 27.39 0.36
C PRO A 558 -0.17 27.79 1.79
N GLY A 559 -0.84 28.80 2.35
CA GLY A 559 -0.64 29.27 3.72
C GLY A 559 -1.61 28.69 4.76
N ALA A 560 -2.50 27.77 4.40
CA ALA A 560 -3.50 27.26 5.35
C ALA A 560 -2.89 26.40 6.46
N PHE A 561 -3.55 26.42 7.62
CA PHE A 561 -3.36 25.44 8.68
C PHE A 561 -4.19 24.19 8.39
N VAL A 562 -3.57 23.02 8.52
CA VAL A 562 -4.24 21.72 8.36
C VAL A 562 -4.59 21.13 9.73
N TYR A 563 -5.88 20.97 10.02
CA TYR A 563 -6.36 20.38 11.27
C TYR A 563 -6.89 18.99 11.00
N PHE A 564 -6.47 18.02 11.80
CA PHE A 564 -6.91 16.63 11.74
C PHE A 564 -6.99 16.06 13.16
N SER A 565 -7.73 14.98 13.36
CA SER A 565 -7.94 14.42 14.69
C SER A 565 -6.81 13.45 15.06
N ALA A 566 -6.63 13.18 16.36
CA ALA A 566 -5.66 12.18 16.84
C ALA A 566 -5.96 10.75 16.36
N GLU A 567 -7.20 10.50 15.95
CA GLU A 567 -7.68 9.22 15.40
C GLU A 567 -7.65 9.19 13.86
N SER A 568 -7.26 10.29 13.20
CA SER A 568 -7.08 10.29 11.75
C SER A 568 -6.03 9.27 11.32
N HIS A 569 -6.25 8.65 10.16
CA HIS A 569 -5.34 7.65 9.64
C HIS A 569 -3.91 8.19 9.55
N TYR A 570 -2.92 7.36 9.89
CA TYR A 570 -1.52 7.77 10.01
C TYR A 570 -0.93 8.38 8.72
N SER A 571 -1.54 8.11 7.56
CA SER A 571 -1.19 8.73 6.28
C SER A 571 -1.34 10.25 6.29
N VAL A 572 -2.27 10.80 7.07
CA VAL A 572 -2.50 12.24 7.22
C VAL A 572 -1.31 12.88 7.93
N SER A 573 -0.96 12.36 9.12
CA SER A 573 0.17 12.87 9.90
C SER A 573 1.50 12.70 9.16
N LYS A 574 1.69 11.59 8.44
CA LYS A 574 2.84 11.36 7.54
C LYS A 574 2.91 12.39 6.41
N THR A 575 1.79 12.70 5.77
CA THR A 575 1.75 13.66 4.65
C THR A 575 2.02 15.09 5.11
N VAL A 576 1.41 15.54 6.20
CA VAL A 576 1.66 16.91 6.70
C VAL A 576 3.08 17.07 7.24
N GLN A 577 3.68 16.02 7.79
CA GLN A 577 5.11 16.00 8.15
C GLN A 577 6.01 16.08 6.91
N ASP A 578 5.69 15.38 5.82
CA ASP A 578 6.42 15.55 4.55
C ASP A 578 6.27 16.99 4.02
N CYS A 579 5.08 17.60 4.13
CA CYS A 579 4.85 18.99 3.76
C CYS A 579 5.73 19.95 4.58
N ASP A 580 5.86 19.71 5.89
CA ASP A 580 6.71 20.53 6.77
C ASP A 580 8.20 20.34 6.44
N LEU A 581 8.67 19.10 6.53
CA LEU A 581 10.09 18.76 6.55
C LEU A 581 10.74 18.75 5.16
N LEU A 582 10.02 18.30 4.11
CA LEU A 582 10.62 18.11 2.79
C LEU A 582 10.41 19.33 1.91
N THR A 583 9.22 19.92 1.94
CA THR A 583 8.89 20.98 1.00
C THR A 583 9.39 22.36 1.42
N ASN A 584 9.83 22.52 2.67
CA ASN A 584 10.16 23.82 3.26
C ASN A 584 9.03 24.86 3.13
N ARG A 585 7.79 24.41 2.91
CA ARG A 585 6.62 25.27 2.75
C ARG A 585 6.38 26.15 3.97
N TRP A 586 6.80 25.69 5.15
CA TRP A 586 6.63 26.40 6.42
C TRP A 586 7.94 26.75 7.12
N SER A 587 9.12 26.53 6.50
CA SER A 587 10.44 26.55 7.15
C SER A 587 10.90 27.92 7.67
N ALA A 588 10.22 29.02 7.33
CA ALA A 588 10.43 30.34 7.94
C ALA A 588 9.54 30.60 9.17
N ARG A 589 8.73 29.61 9.59
CA ARG A 589 7.62 29.75 10.55
C ARG A 589 7.48 28.47 11.40
N ARG A 590 6.51 28.48 12.32
CA ARG A 590 6.04 27.28 13.01
C ARG A 590 5.29 26.33 12.05
N PRO A 591 5.21 25.02 12.36
CA PRO A 591 4.40 24.08 11.59
C PRO A 591 2.95 24.57 11.42
N ARG A 592 2.40 24.45 10.20
CA ARG A 592 0.99 24.80 9.92
C ARG A 592 0.08 23.59 9.84
N TYR A 593 0.24 22.69 10.80
CA TYR A 593 -0.70 21.60 11.01
C TYR A 593 -0.91 21.36 12.49
N THR A 594 -2.06 20.81 12.86
CA THR A 594 -2.37 20.47 14.24
C THR A 594 -3.14 19.16 14.31
N CYS A 595 -2.63 18.26 15.15
CA CYS A 595 -3.35 17.08 15.61
C CYS A 595 -4.24 17.48 16.80
N VAL A 596 -5.55 17.46 16.59
CA VAL A 596 -6.57 17.83 17.57
C VAL A 596 -6.94 16.58 18.40
N PRO A 597 -7.03 16.67 19.74
CA PRO A 597 -7.44 15.54 20.56
C PRO A 597 -8.87 15.08 20.23
N CYS A 598 -9.17 13.82 20.55
CA CYS A 598 -10.49 13.22 20.38
C CYS A 598 -11.20 13.02 21.71
N ASP A 599 -12.53 12.94 21.65
CA ASP A 599 -13.37 12.50 22.75
C ASP A 599 -13.25 10.98 23.00
N ASN A 600 -14.00 10.46 23.96
CA ASN A 600 -13.96 9.04 24.33
C ASN A 600 -14.44 8.09 23.23
N ASP A 601 -15.21 8.60 22.26
CA ASP A 601 -15.75 7.89 21.09
C ASP A 601 -14.83 8.01 19.87
N GLY A 602 -13.74 8.78 19.96
CA GLY A 602 -12.79 8.98 18.88
C GLY A 602 -13.12 10.14 17.93
N ARG A 603 -14.11 10.97 18.25
CA ARG A 603 -14.46 12.15 17.45
C ARG A 603 -13.58 13.33 17.82
N MET A 604 -13.27 14.19 16.86
CA MET A 604 -12.51 15.43 17.09
C MET A 604 -13.18 16.30 18.17
N MET A 605 -12.40 16.71 19.18
CA MET A 605 -12.89 17.63 20.21
C MET A 605 -13.04 19.05 19.67
N VAL A 606 -14.28 19.47 19.48
CA VAL A 606 -14.62 20.80 18.92
C VAL A 606 -14.01 21.94 19.73
N ASP A 607 -14.10 21.91 21.06
CA ASP A 607 -13.57 22.99 21.91
C ASP A 607 -12.04 23.12 21.79
N ALA A 608 -11.34 21.99 21.65
CA ALA A 608 -9.89 21.97 21.46
C ALA A 608 -9.51 22.50 20.07
N LEU A 609 -10.27 22.12 19.04
CA LEU A 609 -10.11 22.67 17.68
C LEU A 609 -10.30 24.18 17.68
N VAL A 610 -11.40 24.67 18.25
CA VAL A 610 -11.73 26.11 18.31
C VAL A 610 -10.64 26.88 19.03
N LYS A 611 -10.19 26.40 20.19
CA LYS A 611 -9.09 27.02 20.96
C LYS A 611 -7.81 27.11 20.13
N GLN A 612 -7.45 26.04 19.43
CA GLN A 612 -6.25 26.04 18.59
C GLN A 612 -6.41 26.98 17.39
N ALA A 613 -7.56 26.94 16.71
CA ALA A 613 -7.86 27.78 15.56
C ALA A 613 -7.80 29.28 15.91
N LEU A 614 -8.31 29.69 17.08
CA LEU A 614 -8.18 31.05 17.59
C LEU A 614 -6.72 31.45 17.83
N SER A 615 -5.94 30.59 18.48
CA SER A 615 -4.50 30.82 18.69
C SER A 615 -3.75 31.01 17.36
N ASP A 616 -4.13 30.23 16.35
CA ASP A 616 -3.51 30.28 15.03
C ASP A 616 -3.96 31.49 14.21
N TRP A 617 -5.23 31.87 14.34
CA TRP A 617 -5.77 33.09 13.76
C TRP A 617 -5.11 34.34 14.36
N GLU A 618 -4.99 34.41 15.69
CA GLU A 618 -4.28 35.50 16.37
C GLU A 618 -2.79 35.57 15.96
N TYR A 619 -2.15 34.41 15.80
CA TYR A 619 -0.79 34.35 15.27
C TYR A 619 -0.72 34.98 13.88
N CYS A 620 -1.61 34.60 12.96
CA CYS A 620 -1.65 35.19 11.62
C CYS A 620 -1.91 36.70 11.67
N LEU A 621 -2.87 37.14 12.48
CA LEU A 621 -3.19 38.55 12.67
C LEU A 621 -1.96 39.35 13.14
N ARG A 622 -1.23 38.87 14.15
CA ARG A 622 -0.01 39.52 14.66
C ARG A 622 1.12 39.63 13.62
N HIS A 623 1.13 38.75 12.63
CA HIS A 623 2.16 38.72 11.58
C HIS A 623 1.66 39.30 10.24
N GLY A 624 0.46 39.90 10.20
CA GLY A 624 -0.11 40.49 8.98
C GLY A 624 -0.45 39.45 7.91
N GLU A 625 -0.77 38.22 8.31
CA GLU A 625 -1.04 37.09 7.43
C GLU A 625 -2.53 36.78 7.37
N GLU A 626 -3.00 36.32 6.22
CA GLU A 626 -4.35 35.78 6.10
C GLU A 626 -4.44 34.40 6.78
N TYR A 627 -5.39 34.24 7.69
CA TYR A 627 -5.72 32.93 8.26
C TYR A 627 -6.60 32.14 7.31
N ARG A 628 -6.15 30.92 6.96
CA ARG A 628 -6.91 29.94 6.16
C ARG A 628 -6.85 28.58 6.84
N MET A 629 -7.94 27.82 6.71
CA MET A 629 -8.10 26.54 7.38
C MET A 629 -8.46 25.43 6.39
N VAL A 630 -7.69 24.34 6.44
CA VAL A 630 -8.07 23.03 5.87
C VAL A 630 -8.47 22.14 7.02
N LEU A 631 -9.75 21.74 7.05
CA LEU A 631 -10.24 20.69 7.95
C LEU A 631 -10.10 19.34 7.25
N PHE A 632 -9.38 18.41 7.87
CA PHE A 632 -9.31 17.02 7.45
C PHE A 632 -10.10 16.18 8.46
N ALA A 633 -11.32 15.81 8.10
CA ALA A 633 -12.28 15.09 8.93
C ALA A 633 -12.37 13.61 8.56
N ASN A 634 -12.92 12.79 9.45
CA ASN A 634 -13.02 11.35 9.27
C ASN A 634 -14.49 10.89 9.23
N MET A 635 -14.80 9.99 8.29
CA MET A 635 -16.06 9.22 8.25
C MET A 635 -15.73 7.72 8.39
N GLY A 636 -15.71 7.26 9.63
CA GLY A 636 -15.33 5.90 10.00
C GLY A 636 -13.80 5.76 10.14
N THR A 637 -13.25 6.19 11.27
CA THR A 637 -11.83 5.94 11.59
C THR A 637 -11.54 4.44 11.61
N THR A 638 -10.35 4.02 11.20
CA THR A 638 -10.05 2.59 11.06
C THR A 638 -9.91 1.85 12.39
N PHE A 639 -9.63 2.56 13.49
CA PHE A 639 -9.49 1.95 14.81
C PHE A 639 -10.79 1.96 15.61
N LEU A 640 -11.43 3.13 15.79
CA LEU A 640 -12.65 3.28 16.60
C LEU A 640 -13.96 3.26 15.77
N GLY A 641 -13.88 3.38 14.44
CA GLY A 641 -15.06 3.57 13.59
C GLY A 641 -15.76 4.91 13.85
N ALA A 642 -15.01 5.92 14.29
CA ALA A 642 -15.56 7.21 14.68
C ALA A 642 -15.90 8.08 13.46
N ARG A 643 -16.94 8.91 13.59
CA ARG A 643 -17.33 9.93 12.62
C ARG A 643 -17.20 11.31 13.25
N ASP A 644 -16.49 12.21 12.61
CA ASP A 644 -16.40 13.60 13.05
C ASP A 644 -17.73 14.33 12.79
N ASP A 645 -18.22 15.05 13.79
CA ASP A 645 -19.47 15.82 13.69
C ASP A 645 -19.23 17.14 12.97
N LEU A 646 -19.31 17.11 11.64
CA LEU A 646 -19.08 18.28 10.79
C LEU A 646 -20.01 19.45 11.13
N LYS A 647 -21.26 19.17 11.52
CA LYS A 647 -22.23 20.21 11.87
C LYS A 647 -21.81 20.94 13.13
N ARG A 648 -21.42 20.19 14.17
CA ARG A 648 -20.94 20.75 15.43
C ARG A 648 -19.59 21.47 15.27
N ILE A 649 -18.67 20.90 14.49
CA ILE A 649 -17.38 21.55 14.16
C ILE A 649 -17.60 22.90 13.47
N CYS A 650 -18.42 22.93 12.41
CA CYS A 650 -18.69 24.17 11.67
C CYS A 650 -19.39 25.21 12.54
N SER A 651 -20.36 24.79 13.35
CA SER A 651 -21.09 25.69 14.24
C SER A 651 -20.15 26.31 15.30
N GLY A 652 -19.33 25.49 15.97
CA GLY A 652 -18.41 25.98 17.00
C GLY A 652 -17.31 26.93 16.49
N LEU A 653 -16.83 26.72 15.26
CA LEU A 653 -15.89 27.66 14.63
C LEU A 653 -16.59 28.96 14.18
N LEU A 654 -17.81 28.87 13.67
CA LEU A 654 -18.58 30.04 13.25
C LEU A 654 -18.94 30.96 14.42
N GLU A 655 -19.25 30.39 15.60
CA GLU A 655 -19.52 31.14 16.82
C GLU A 655 -18.38 32.08 17.23
N VAL A 656 -17.13 31.72 16.89
CA VAL A 656 -15.94 32.55 17.14
C VAL A 656 -15.47 33.33 15.91
N GLY A 657 -16.27 33.38 14.85
CA GLY A 657 -15.98 34.11 13.62
C GLY A 657 -14.98 33.44 12.67
N ILE A 658 -14.68 32.15 12.85
CA ILE A 658 -13.77 31.39 11.99
C ILE A 658 -14.56 30.58 10.97
N GLN A 659 -14.24 30.75 9.69
CA GLN A 659 -14.80 29.95 8.59
C GLN A 659 -13.76 28.94 8.07
N ILE A 660 -14.20 27.70 7.88
CA ILE A 660 -13.37 26.66 7.25
C ILE A 660 -13.23 26.98 5.76
N SER A 661 -11.99 26.99 5.25
CA SER A 661 -11.71 27.34 3.85
C SER A 661 -11.78 26.12 2.91
N TYR A 662 -11.54 24.92 3.44
CA TYR A 662 -11.62 23.66 2.69
C TYR A 662 -11.88 22.49 3.66
N ILE A 663 -12.83 21.63 3.33
CA ILE A 663 -13.08 20.36 4.05
C ILE A 663 -12.69 19.20 3.16
N HIS A 664 -11.76 18.37 3.64
CA HIS A 664 -11.47 17.04 3.09
C HIS A 664 -11.97 15.97 4.05
N ILE A 665 -12.68 14.95 3.56
CA ILE A 665 -13.09 13.81 4.37
C ILE A 665 -12.32 12.56 3.96
N ASP A 666 -11.62 11.95 4.91
CA ASP A 666 -11.22 10.55 4.80
C ASP A 666 -12.39 9.65 5.19
N GLY A 667 -13.05 9.06 4.20
CA GLY A 667 -14.14 8.11 4.40
C GLY A 667 -13.72 6.69 4.10
N ALA A 668 -12.46 6.33 4.40
CA ALA A 668 -11.90 5.07 3.99
C ALA A 668 -12.69 3.84 4.46
N LEU A 669 -13.41 3.90 5.59
CA LEU A 669 -14.33 2.84 6.02
C LEU A 669 -15.76 3.09 5.51
N ASP A 670 -16.41 4.17 5.95
CA ASP A 670 -17.86 4.27 5.85
C ASP A 670 -18.36 4.66 4.45
N PHE A 671 -17.53 5.32 3.62
CA PHE A 671 -17.92 5.62 2.24
C PHE A 671 -18.06 4.38 1.36
N GLY A 672 -17.57 3.23 1.82
CA GLY A 672 -17.85 1.95 1.18
C GLY A 672 -19.31 1.49 1.33
N TYR A 673 -20.05 1.99 2.33
CA TYR A 673 -21.47 1.67 2.55
C TYR A 673 -22.42 2.70 1.91
N GLY A 674 -22.00 3.96 1.74
CA GLY A 674 -22.80 5.04 1.17
C GLY A 674 -22.18 6.41 1.44
N ASN A 675 -22.87 7.50 1.10
CA ASN A 675 -22.30 8.86 1.25
C ASN A 675 -22.37 9.44 2.67
N CYS A 676 -23.01 8.77 3.64
CA CYS A 676 -23.18 9.23 5.02
C CYS A 676 -23.79 10.64 5.16
N GLY A 677 -24.63 11.07 4.21
CA GLY A 677 -25.21 12.42 4.20
C GLY A 677 -24.23 13.54 3.80
N VAL A 678 -23.04 13.18 3.32
CA VAL A 678 -22.05 14.12 2.78
C VAL A 678 -22.38 14.44 1.33
N THR A 679 -22.33 15.72 0.98
CA THR A 679 -22.41 16.19 -0.41
C THR A 679 -21.19 17.02 -0.79
N LEU A 680 -20.76 16.89 -2.04
CA LEU A 680 -19.65 17.65 -2.61
C LEU A 680 -20.15 19.03 -3.08
N GLY A 681 -19.34 20.06 -2.89
CA GLY A 681 -19.65 21.39 -3.41
C GLY A 681 -18.59 22.45 -3.11
N PRO A 682 -18.81 23.69 -3.57
CA PRO A 682 -17.90 24.80 -3.31
C PRO A 682 -17.86 25.17 -1.82
N PRO A 683 -16.75 25.77 -1.33
CA PRO A 683 -16.61 26.13 0.08
C PRO A 683 -17.66 27.16 0.51
N GLY A 684 -18.09 27.07 1.78
CA GLY A 684 -19.06 27.99 2.38
C GLY A 684 -20.53 27.72 2.06
N VAL A 685 -20.85 26.66 1.30
CA VAL A 685 -22.22 26.26 0.99
C VAL A 685 -22.71 25.18 1.96
N THR A 686 -24.01 25.16 2.23
CA THR A 686 -24.67 24.15 3.04
C THR A 686 -25.77 23.44 2.25
N ASP A 687 -25.90 22.13 2.45
CA ASP A 687 -26.98 21.30 1.93
C ASP A 687 -27.72 20.64 3.10
N GLN A 688 -29.03 20.87 3.20
CA GLN A 688 -29.87 20.38 4.32
C GLN A 688 -29.30 20.68 5.72
N GLY A 689 -28.59 21.80 5.87
CA GLY A 689 -27.96 22.21 7.13
C GLY A 689 -26.64 21.51 7.46
N MET A 690 -26.13 20.66 6.55
CA MET A 690 -24.77 20.12 6.57
C MET A 690 -23.86 20.95 5.66
N PRO A 691 -22.59 21.19 6.02
CA PRO A 691 -21.63 21.81 5.09
C PRO A 691 -21.36 20.89 3.91
N VAL A 692 -21.33 21.45 2.69
CA VAL A 692 -20.81 20.70 1.53
C VAL A 692 -19.28 20.61 1.63
N VAL A 693 -18.70 19.54 1.11
CA VAL A 693 -17.26 19.27 1.24
C VAL A 693 -16.52 19.39 -0.08
N GLN A 694 -15.25 19.76 0.00
CA GLN A 694 -14.44 20.07 -1.18
C GLN A 694 -13.57 18.90 -1.59
N GLY A 695 -13.33 17.92 -0.71
CA GLY A 695 -12.67 16.69 -1.11
C GLY A 695 -13.07 15.49 -0.27
N ILE A 696 -12.95 14.30 -0.89
CA ILE A 696 -13.18 13.02 -0.23
C ILE A 696 -12.15 11.98 -0.68
N THR A 697 -11.88 11.00 0.18
CA THR A 697 -11.14 9.78 -0.14
C THR A 697 -12.01 8.55 0.14
N VAL A 698 -12.01 7.58 -0.78
CA VAL A 698 -12.74 6.28 -0.68
C VAL A 698 -11.75 5.11 -0.76
N SER A 699 -12.03 3.98 -0.10
CA SER A 699 -11.23 2.74 -0.22
C SER A 699 -12.05 1.59 -0.78
N HIS A 700 -11.48 0.84 -1.74
CA HIS A 700 -12.14 -0.34 -2.31
C HIS A 700 -11.89 -1.61 -1.48
N HIS A 701 -10.65 -1.83 -1.04
CA HIS A 701 -10.26 -3.04 -0.30
C HIS A 701 -10.86 -3.20 1.10
N LYS A 702 -11.64 -2.21 1.56
CA LYS A 702 -12.28 -2.27 2.86
C LYS A 702 -13.65 -2.92 2.79
N VAL A 703 -14.71 -2.12 2.76
CA VAL A 703 -16.09 -2.61 2.71
C VAL A 703 -16.39 -3.38 1.43
N MET A 704 -15.84 -2.96 0.29
CA MET A 704 -16.07 -3.67 -0.98
C MET A 704 -15.22 -4.94 -1.08
N GLY A 705 -14.19 -5.13 -0.24
CA GLY A 705 -13.40 -6.36 -0.24
C GLY A 705 -12.51 -6.60 -1.47
N GLY A 706 -12.42 -5.64 -2.40
CA GLY A 706 -11.63 -5.74 -3.63
C GLY A 706 -10.13 -5.46 -3.48
N MET A 707 -9.46 -5.25 -4.61
CA MET A 707 -8.03 -4.94 -4.67
C MET A 707 -7.67 -3.70 -3.85
N VAL A 708 -6.47 -3.69 -3.26
CA VAL A 708 -5.93 -2.52 -2.52
C VAL A 708 -5.80 -1.31 -3.43
N SER A 709 -6.86 -0.50 -3.39
CA SER A 709 -7.04 0.70 -4.20
C SER A 709 -8.04 1.65 -3.53
N GLY A 710 -8.24 2.83 -4.13
CA GLY A 710 -9.20 3.82 -3.68
C GLY A 710 -9.50 4.87 -4.74
N GLU A 711 -10.22 5.91 -4.32
CA GLU A 711 -10.58 7.06 -5.14
C GLU A 711 -10.31 8.34 -4.34
N VAL A 712 -9.96 9.41 -5.05
CA VAL A 712 -9.87 10.76 -4.47
C VAL A 712 -10.64 11.73 -5.34
N PHE A 713 -11.39 12.62 -4.70
CA PHE A 713 -12.14 13.69 -5.35
C PHE A 713 -11.74 15.01 -4.72
N CYS A 714 -11.49 16.02 -5.54
CA CYS A 714 -11.09 17.34 -5.10
C CYS A 714 -11.78 18.41 -5.95
N TRP A 715 -12.37 19.39 -5.28
CA TRP A 715 -12.88 20.59 -5.90
C TRP A 715 -11.73 21.28 -6.64
N SER A 716 -11.97 21.75 -7.86
CA SER A 716 -11.00 22.35 -8.79
C SER A 716 -11.70 23.18 -9.90
N PRO A 717 -12.32 24.33 -9.55
CA PRO A 717 -13.20 25.08 -10.46
C PRO A 717 -12.45 25.87 -11.55
N THR A 718 -11.21 26.29 -11.26
CA THR A 718 -10.30 26.91 -12.23
C THR A 718 -9.58 25.77 -12.90
N GLY A 719 -9.61 25.65 -14.23
CA GLY A 719 -8.99 24.58 -15.02
C GLY A 719 -7.46 24.41 -14.87
N ASN A 720 -6.85 24.92 -13.80
CA ASN A 720 -5.53 24.52 -13.33
C ASN A 720 -5.51 23.00 -13.21
N ARG A 721 -4.70 22.34 -14.05
CA ARG A 721 -4.30 20.95 -13.82
C ARG A 721 -3.69 20.89 -12.43
N SER A 722 -4.10 19.91 -11.64
CA SER A 722 -3.38 19.50 -10.43
C SER A 722 -2.64 18.23 -10.82
N PRO A 723 -1.39 18.30 -11.30
CA PRO A 723 -0.70 17.16 -11.92
C PRO A 723 -0.63 15.93 -11.01
N CYS A 724 -0.65 16.13 -9.68
CA CYS A 724 -0.68 15.05 -8.71
C CYS A 724 -1.98 14.22 -8.73
N LEU A 725 -3.08 14.73 -9.32
CA LEU A 725 -4.32 13.99 -9.49
C LEU A 725 -4.34 13.16 -10.78
N ASP A 726 -3.51 13.45 -11.78
CA ASP A 726 -3.44 12.65 -13.02
C ASP A 726 -2.59 11.37 -12.82
N TRP A 727 -2.90 10.60 -11.78
CA TRP A 727 -2.16 9.43 -11.33
C TRP A 727 -2.63 8.16 -12.06
N LYS A 728 -1.74 7.48 -12.80
CA LYS A 728 -2.07 6.20 -13.43
C LYS A 728 -2.02 5.06 -12.41
N VAL A 729 -2.97 4.14 -12.52
CA VAL A 729 -3.15 2.98 -11.63
C VAL A 729 -3.15 1.68 -12.43
N ASP A 730 -2.98 0.55 -11.75
CA ASP A 730 -3.15 -0.79 -12.35
C ASP A 730 -4.56 -0.91 -12.96
N PRO A 731 -4.72 -1.31 -14.24
CA PRO A 731 -6.02 -1.46 -14.89
C PRO A 731 -7.00 -2.39 -14.16
N ARG A 732 -6.52 -3.36 -13.38
CA ARG A 732 -7.36 -4.23 -12.55
C ARG A 732 -8.17 -3.46 -11.52
N ILE A 733 -7.68 -2.32 -11.05
CA ILE A 733 -8.42 -1.44 -10.11
C ILE A 733 -9.76 -1.02 -10.72
N ILE A 734 -9.75 -0.62 -11.99
CA ILE A 734 -10.94 -0.15 -12.69
C ILE A 734 -11.85 -1.33 -13.05
N PHE A 735 -11.26 -2.45 -13.49
CA PHE A 735 -12.03 -3.68 -13.77
C PHE A 735 -12.76 -4.20 -12.54
N GLU A 736 -12.07 -4.32 -11.42
CA GLU A 736 -12.69 -4.75 -10.18
C GLU A 736 -13.71 -3.72 -9.70
N ALA A 737 -13.41 -2.41 -9.71
CA ALA A 737 -14.37 -1.38 -9.32
C ALA A 737 -15.67 -1.45 -10.15
N TRP A 738 -15.56 -1.71 -11.46
CA TRP A 738 -16.71 -1.98 -12.33
C TRP A 738 -17.47 -3.23 -11.87
N LEU A 739 -16.78 -4.36 -11.72
CA LEU A 739 -17.42 -5.62 -11.32
C LEU A 739 -18.14 -5.49 -9.97
N TYR A 740 -17.55 -4.77 -9.02
CA TYR A 740 -18.13 -4.48 -7.71
C TYR A 740 -19.36 -3.57 -7.80
N ALA A 741 -19.28 -2.49 -8.59
CA ALA A 741 -20.40 -1.58 -8.79
C ALA A 741 -21.61 -2.29 -9.43
N GLU A 742 -21.38 -3.23 -10.34
CA GLU A 742 -22.43 -4.03 -10.94
C GLU A 742 -22.93 -5.14 -9.99
N ALA A 743 -22.03 -5.80 -9.24
CA ALA A 743 -22.36 -6.90 -8.35
C ALA A 743 -23.13 -6.47 -7.09
N TYR A 744 -22.90 -5.25 -6.58
CA TYR A 744 -23.50 -4.74 -5.34
C TYR A 744 -24.32 -3.48 -5.57
N SER A 745 -25.56 -3.49 -5.08
CA SER A 745 -26.47 -2.35 -5.16
C SER A 745 -26.33 -1.52 -3.89
N GLN A 746 -26.82 -0.28 -3.94
CA GLN A 746 -26.87 0.55 -2.73
C GLN A 746 -27.70 -0.09 -1.61
N THR A 747 -28.73 -0.87 -1.95
CA THR A 747 -29.52 -1.66 -1.00
C THR A 747 -28.67 -2.76 -0.35
N ASP A 748 -27.87 -3.48 -1.15
CA ASP A 748 -26.97 -4.54 -0.66
C ASP A 748 -25.95 -3.97 0.32
N LEU A 749 -25.30 -2.84 -0.02
CA LEU A 749 -24.34 -2.16 0.85
C LEU A 749 -24.99 -1.68 2.16
N THR A 750 -26.23 -1.18 2.09
CA THR A 750 -27.00 -0.78 3.28
C THR A 750 -27.33 -1.99 4.16
N GLN A 751 -27.66 -3.14 3.57
CA GLN A 751 -27.93 -4.38 4.28
C GLN A 751 -26.65 -4.92 4.94
N MET A 752 -25.51 -4.89 4.25
CA MET A 752 -24.20 -5.25 4.82
C MET A 752 -23.85 -4.38 6.03
N PHE A 753 -24.06 -3.06 5.94
CA PHE A 753 -23.84 -2.15 7.08
C PHE A 753 -24.71 -2.51 8.27
N ARG A 754 -26.03 -2.72 8.06
CA ARG A 754 -26.97 -3.07 9.12
C ARG A 754 -26.61 -4.39 9.80
N TYR A 755 -26.25 -5.40 9.00
CA TYR A 755 -25.82 -6.69 9.52
C TYR A 755 -24.54 -6.56 10.36
N GLY A 756 -23.53 -5.86 9.84
CA GLY A 756 -22.29 -5.62 10.60
C GLY A 756 -22.54 -4.84 11.89
N ARG A 757 -23.46 -3.87 11.87
CA ARG A 757 -23.86 -3.10 13.05
C ARG A 757 -24.58 -3.95 14.08
N GLN A 758 -25.48 -4.84 13.65
CA GLN A 758 -26.16 -5.78 14.54
C GLN A 758 -25.16 -6.71 15.23
N ASN A 759 -24.19 -7.22 14.48
CA ASN A 759 -23.09 -8.03 15.01
C ASN A 759 -22.24 -7.26 16.03
N ALA A 760 -21.96 -5.98 15.78
CA ALA A 760 -21.23 -5.14 16.73
C ALA A 760 -21.98 -4.99 18.06
N LEU A 761 -23.30 -4.78 18.01
CA LEU A 761 -24.16 -4.68 19.19
C LEU A 761 -24.20 -5.99 19.98
N LEU A 762 -24.30 -7.13 19.28
CA LEU A 762 -24.26 -8.46 19.90
C LEU A 762 -22.93 -8.68 20.64
N LEU A 763 -21.82 -8.46 19.94
CA LEU A 763 -20.49 -8.61 20.51
C LEU A 763 -20.27 -7.69 21.72
N GLU A 764 -20.69 -6.43 21.66
CA GLU A 764 -20.58 -5.50 22.78
C GLU A 764 -21.37 -6.00 24.01
N ALA A 765 -22.60 -6.47 23.81
CA ALA A 765 -23.44 -7.01 24.87
C ALA A 765 -22.80 -8.25 25.53
N ASP A 766 -22.25 -9.15 24.73
CA ASP A 766 -21.56 -10.35 25.25
C ASP A 766 -20.26 -10.02 25.98
N LEU A 767 -19.46 -9.07 25.47
CA LEU A 767 -18.25 -8.59 26.15
C LEU A 767 -18.58 -7.97 27.51
N LYS A 768 -19.64 -7.13 27.59
CA LYS A 768 -20.12 -6.56 28.86
C LYS A 768 -20.56 -7.67 29.83
N ARG A 769 -21.25 -8.70 29.33
CA ARG A 769 -21.71 -9.84 30.15
C ARG A 769 -20.56 -10.65 30.76
N ILE A 770 -19.44 -10.80 30.04
CA ILE A 770 -18.25 -11.49 30.55
C ILE A 770 -17.30 -10.56 31.33
N GLY A 771 -17.64 -9.28 31.48
CA GLY A 771 -16.91 -8.32 32.31
C GLY A 771 -15.72 -7.64 31.62
N PHE A 772 -15.64 -7.68 30.28
CA PHE A 772 -14.62 -6.95 29.53
C PHE A 772 -15.02 -5.49 29.33
N ALA A 773 -14.06 -4.58 29.54
CA ALA A 773 -14.24 -3.19 29.16
C ALA A 773 -14.33 -3.08 27.62
N THR A 774 -15.37 -2.40 27.14
CA THR A 774 -15.64 -2.25 25.70
C THR A 774 -16.24 -0.89 25.36
N LYS A 775 -16.09 -0.47 24.10
CA LYS A 775 -16.64 0.74 23.52
C LYS A 775 -17.21 0.44 22.13
N LEU A 776 -18.32 1.09 21.80
CA LEU A 776 -18.97 0.99 20.50
C LEU A 776 -19.58 2.34 20.11
N GLY A 777 -19.11 2.91 19.00
CA GLY A 777 -19.67 4.16 18.45
C GLY A 777 -21.11 3.96 17.94
N PRO A 778 -21.97 5.01 17.91
CA PRO A 778 -23.38 4.93 17.51
C PRO A 778 -23.66 4.34 16.12
N ASP A 779 -22.76 4.58 15.15
CA ASP A 779 -22.91 4.11 13.77
C ASP A 779 -21.73 3.23 13.31
N SER A 780 -21.03 2.63 14.27
CA SER A 780 -19.80 1.88 14.01
C SER A 780 -20.06 0.38 13.86
N VAL A 781 -19.34 -0.27 12.95
CA VAL A 781 -19.21 -1.74 12.87
C VAL A 781 -17.95 -2.24 13.59
N THR A 782 -17.31 -1.36 14.37
CA THR A 782 -16.07 -1.64 15.09
C THR A 782 -16.33 -1.61 16.58
N VAL A 783 -16.12 -2.75 17.22
CA VAL A 783 -16.16 -2.89 18.68
C VAL A 783 -14.74 -2.83 19.21
N VAL A 784 -14.49 -1.94 20.16
CA VAL A 784 -13.19 -1.80 20.80
C VAL A 784 -13.28 -2.42 22.17
N LEU A 785 -12.31 -3.24 22.55
CA LEU A 785 -12.29 -3.96 23.81
C LEU A 785 -10.90 -3.94 24.43
N GLU A 786 -10.84 -4.12 25.75
CA GLU A 786 -9.56 -4.26 26.42
C GLU A 786 -8.80 -5.49 25.90
N ARG A 787 -7.47 -5.46 26.01
CA ARG A 787 -6.62 -6.48 25.37
C ARG A 787 -6.83 -7.87 25.97
N PRO A 788 -7.15 -8.89 25.14
CA PRO A 788 -7.06 -10.29 25.55
C PRO A 788 -5.61 -10.80 25.39
N PRO A 789 -5.32 -12.05 25.80
CA PRO A 789 -4.02 -12.67 25.57
C PRO A 789 -3.58 -12.66 24.10
N ALA A 790 -2.27 -12.54 23.88
CA ALA A 790 -1.68 -12.35 22.55
C ALA A 790 -2.02 -13.47 21.54
N TRP A 791 -2.21 -14.71 21.96
CA TRP A 791 -2.60 -15.80 21.07
C TRP A 791 -4.07 -15.70 20.61
N ILE A 792 -4.97 -15.09 21.40
CA ILE A 792 -6.35 -14.79 20.97
C ILE A 792 -6.32 -13.63 19.96
N VAL A 793 -5.47 -12.63 20.20
CA VAL A 793 -5.22 -11.57 19.21
C VAL A 793 -4.76 -12.18 17.88
N GLU A 794 -3.87 -13.17 17.91
CA GLU A 794 -3.40 -13.87 16.71
C GLU A 794 -4.50 -14.71 16.03
N GLU A 795 -5.29 -15.50 16.79
CA GLU A 795 -6.34 -16.41 16.28
C GLU A 795 -7.40 -15.68 15.44
N PHE A 796 -7.72 -14.43 15.80
CA PHE A 796 -8.72 -13.59 15.13
C PHE A 796 -8.09 -12.43 14.31
N SER A 797 -6.76 -12.45 14.14
CA SER A 797 -5.99 -11.42 13.43
C SER A 797 -6.23 -9.99 13.95
N LEU A 798 -6.53 -9.83 15.24
CA LEU A 798 -6.91 -8.55 15.86
C LEU A 798 -5.77 -7.54 15.90
N ARG A 799 -6.10 -6.25 15.96
CA ARG A 799 -5.10 -5.17 16.01
C ARG A 799 -5.12 -4.38 17.30
N PRO A 800 -4.08 -4.55 18.15
CA PRO A 800 -4.05 -3.91 19.45
C PRO A 800 -3.33 -2.56 19.40
N GLU A 801 -3.97 -1.51 19.92
CA GLU A 801 -3.42 -0.16 20.08
C GLU A 801 -3.53 0.30 21.54
N GLY A 802 -2.43 0.78 22.13
CA GLY A 802 -2.44 1.18 23.54
C GLY A 802 -2.85 0.05 24.49
N ASN A 803 -3.93 0.22 25.26
CA ASN A 803 -4.52 -0.81 26.13
C ASN A 803 -5.78 -1.44 25.51
N TRP A 804 -6.04 -1.15 24.23
CA TRP A 804 -7.21 -1.59 23.50
C TRP A 804 -6.81 -2.52 22.37
N VAL A 805 -7.81 -3.22 21.84
CA VAL A 805 -7.82 -3.95 20.59
C VAL A 805 -9.20 -3.73 19.97
N HIS A 806 -9.31 -3.81 18.65
CA HIS A 806 -10.61 -3.76 17.99
C HIS A 806 -11.00 -5.09 17.34
N PHE A 807 -12.30 -5.27 17.18
CA PHE A 807 -12.94 -6.34 16.45
C PHE A 807 -13.95 -5.68 15.49
N ILE A 808 -13.75 -5.87 14.19
CA ILE A 808 -14.54 -5.24 13.15
C ILE A 808 -15.51 -6.28 12.59
N THR A 809 -16.80 -6.08 12.84
CA THR A 809 -17.88 -6.99 12.44
C THR A 809 -18.31 -6.72 11.01
N MET A 810 -17.37 -6.85 10.07
CA MET A 810 -17.66 -6.79 8.63
C MET A 810 -18.63 -7.89 8.20
N ALA A 811 -19.19 -7.78 6.99
CA ALA A 811 -20.26 -8.67 6.52
C ALA A 811 -19.90 -10.16 6.55
N HIS A 812 -18.62 -10.54 6.40
CA HIS A 812 -18.17 -11.93 6.45
C HIS A 812 -18.11 -12.53 7.86
N ILE A 813 -18.25 -11.71 8.91
CA ILE A 813 -18.26 -12.18 10.30
C ILE A 813 -19.65 -12.74 10.61
N SER A 814 -19.72 -14.02 10.94
CA SER A 814 -20.95 -14.68 11.36
C SER A 814 -21.19 -14.58 12.87
N HIS A 815 -22.43 -14.87 13.30
CA HIS A 815 -22.75 -14.99 14.72
C HIS A 815 -21.90 -16.07 15.41
N GLU A 816 -21.64 -17.19 14.72
CA GLU A 816 -20.81 -18.29 15.24
C GLU A 816 -19.36 -17.84 15.47
N THR A 817 -18.82 -16.95 14.64
CA THR A 817 -17.49 -16.37 14.86
C THR A 817 -17.46 -15.48 16.11
N ILE A 818 -18.53 -14.72 16.38
CA ILE A 818 -18.69 -13.93 17.61
C ILE A 818 -18.79 -14.85 18.82
N ASP A 819 -19.62 -15.89 18.76
CA ASP A 819 -19.77 -16.89 19.81
C ASP A 819 -18.44 -17.59 20.10
N LEU A 820 -17.70 -17.97 19.04
CA LEU A 820 -16.38 -18.56 19.17
C LEU A 820 -15.43 -17.62 19.91
N PHE A 821 -15.37 -16.35 19.51
CA PHE A 821 -14.52 -15.35 20.16
C PHE A 821 -14.88 -15.17 21.66
N CYS A 822 -16.15 -14.95 21.97
CA CYS A 822 -16.60 -14.79 23.35
C CYS A 822 -16.41 -16.07 24.19
N SER A 823 -16.51 -17.26 23.57
CA SER A 823 -16.22 -18.54 24.23
C SER A 823 -14.74 -18.69 24.60
N ARG A 824 -13.82 -18.20 23.75
CA ARG A 824 -12.37 -18.20 24.03
C ARG A 824 -12.05 -17.35 25.25
N LEU A 825 -12.63 -16.15 25.32
CA LEU A 825 -12.48 -15.25 26.47
C LEU A 825 -13.09 -15.86 27.74
N SER A 826 -14.30 -16.41 27.65
CA SER A 826 -14.97 -17.05 28.79
C SER A 826 -14.21 -18.28 29.31
N SER A 827 -13.59 -19.06 28.41
CA SER A 827 -12.78 -20.22 28.77
C SER A 827 -11.54 -19.82 29.57
N LEU A 828 -10.89 -18.71 29.20
CA LEU A 828 -9.73 -18.18 29.92
C LEU A 828 -10.06 -17.91 31.39
N ASP A 829 -11.18 -17.23 31.65
CA ASP A 829 -11.59 -16.90 33.02
C ASP A 829 -11.91 -18.16 33.84
N LYS A 830 -12.62 -19.12 33.26
CA LYS A 830 -12.92 -20.41 33.93
C LYS A 830 -11.64 -21.17 34.30
N GLN A 831 -10.66 -21.19 33.41
CA GLN A 831 -9.37 -21.85 33.62
C GLN A 831 -8.56 -21.16 34.72
N CYS A 832 -8.54 -19.81 34.74
CA CYS A 832 -7.91 -19.05 35.82
C CYS A 832 -8.55 -19.32 37.18
N LEU A 833 -9.89 -19.26 37.26
CA LEU A 833 -10.63 -19.49 38.51
C LEU A 833 -10.38 -20.89 39.07
N THR A 834 -10.24 -21.89 38.20
CA THR A 834 -9.89 -23.26 38.60
C THR A 834 -8.50 -23.30 39.22
N ALA A 835 -7.49 -22.70 38.57
CA ALA A 835 -6.14 -22.60 39.12
C ALA A 835 -6.11 -21.84 40.46
N PHE A 836 -6.85 -20.73 40.56
CA PHE A 836 -6.95 -19.95 41.79
C PHE A 836 -7.58 -20.75 42.94
N SER A 837 -8.52 -21.65 42.65
CA SER A 837 -9.15 -22.48 43.69
C SER A 837 -8.17 -23.43 44.38
N TYR A 838 -7.17 -23.94 43.66
CA TYR A 838 -6.10 -24.79 44.22
C TYR A 838 -5.06 -23.98 45.00
N ILE A 839 -4.76 -22.77 44.54
CA ILE A 839 -3.68 -21.93 45.07
C ILE A 839 -4.11 -21.10 46.27
N ARG A 840 -5.37 -20.64 46.32
CA ARG A 840 -5.88 -19.77 47.38
C ARG A 840 -5.66 -20.32 48.80
N PRO A 841 -5.92 -21.61 49.10
CA PRO A 841 -5.64 -22.16 50.43
C PRO A 841 -4.15 -22.12 50.79
N LEU A 842 -3.26 -22.40 49.83
CA LEU A 842 -1.81 -22.40 50.04
C LEU A 842 -1.29 -20.98 50.32
N LEU A 843 -1.72 -19.99 49.54
CA LEU A 843 -1.36 -18.59 49.78
C LEU A 843 -1.92 -18.07 51.11
N THR A 844 -3.15 -18.46 51.46
CA THR A 844 -3.77 -18.08 52.75
C THR A 844 -2.94 -18.59 53.93
N ALA A 845 -2.43 -19.82 53.84
CA ALA A 845 -1.56 -20.41 54.85
C ALA A 845 -0.19 -19.72 54.90
N ALA A 846 0.46 -19.51 53.74
CA ALA A 846 1.78 -18.89 53.66
C ALA A 846 1.77 -17.42 54.16
N MET A 847 0.78 -16.64 53.73
CA MET A 847 0.64 -15.22 54.11
C MET A 847 -0.03 -15.02 55.48
N LYS A 848 -0.47 -16.11 56.13
CA LYS A 848 -1.12 -16.13 57.46
C LYS A 848 -2.34 -15.19 57.53
N ARG A 849 -3.04 -15.01 56.40
CA ARG A 849 -4.26 -14.19 56.26
C ARG A 849 -5.10 -14.65 55.08
N PRO A 850 -6.44 -14.48 55.11
CA PRO A 850 -7.27 -14.77 53.95
C PRO A 850 -6.93 -13.88 52.76
N VAL A 851 -6.88 -14.47 51.57
CA VAL A 851 -6.57 -13.76 50.31
C VAL A 851 -7.55 -14.08 49.18
N LYS A 852 -7.66 -13.15 48.23
CA LYS A 852 -8.35 -13.30 46.95
C LYS A 852 -7.36 -13.16 45.80
N LEU A 853 -7.50 -14.00 44.77
CA LEU A 853 -6.71 -13.90 43.54
C LEU A 853 -7.59 -13.33 42.43
N ASN A 854 -7.09 -12.30 41.75
CA ASN A 854 -7.75 -11.70 40.59
C ASN A 854 -6.79 -11.70 39.40
N ARG A 855 -7.33 -11.96 38.22
CA ARG A 855 -6.64 -11.67 36.95
C ARG A 855 -6.62 -10.16 36.73
N LEU A 856 -5.51 -9.65 36.18
CA LEU A 856 -5.35 -8.23 35.91
C LEU A 856 -5.95 -7.87 34.55
N PHE A 857 -6.88 -6.91 34.57
CA PHE A 857 -7.52 -6.32 33.40
C PHE A 857 -6.91 -4.94 33.15
N CYS A 858 -6.37 -4.70 31.96
CA CYS A 858 -5.56 -3.51 31.67
C CYS A 858 -6.33 -2.18 31.70
N GLN A 859 -7.68 -2.23 31.69
CA GLN A 859 -8.56 -1.07 31.85
C GLN A 859 -9.16 -0.94 33.26
N SER A 860 -8.76 -1.82 34.20
CA SER A 860 -9.27 -1.77 35.58
C SER A 860 -8.48 -0.78 36.44
N SER A 861 -9.14 -0.20 37.45
CA SER A 861 -8.47 0.60 38.49
C SER A 861 -7.39 -0.18 39.25
N LEU A 862 -7.50 -1.51 39.28
CA LEU A 862 -6.48 -2.38 39.85
C LEU A 862 -5.19 -2.35 39.03
N ALA A 863 -5.26 -2.29 37.70
CA ALA A 863 -4.08 -2.18 36.85
C ALA A 863 -3.34 -0.84 37.05
N GLU A 864 -4.05 0.25 37.28
CA GLU A 864 -3.42 1.54 37.62
C GLU A 864 -2.69 1.48 38.96
N ARG A 865 -3.31 0.88 39.98
CA ARG A 865 -2.69 0.67 41.30
C ARG A 865 -1.44 -0.21 41.20
N VAL A 866 -1.54 -1.34 40.48
CA VAL A 866 -0.40 -2.24 40.23
C VAL A 866 0.71 -1.51 39.48
N THR A 867 0.38 -0.74 38.44
CA THR A 867 1.39 -0.02 37.65
C THR A 867 2.12 1.01 38.51
N ARG A 868 1.40 1.75 39.36
CA ARG A 868 2.02 2.73 40.28
C ARG A 868 2.96 2.06 41.28
N LEU A 869 2.48 1.05 41.99
CA LEU A 869 3.28 0.30 42.97
C LEU A 869 4.50 -0.35 42.30
N ALA A 870 4.32 -0.96 41.13
CA ALA A 870 5.42 -1.61 40.42
C ALA A 870 6.46 -0.62 39.89
N MET A 871 6.09 0.63 39.61
CA MET A 871 7.06 1.67 39.23
C MET A 871 7.84 2.21 40.44
N GLU A 872 7.25 2.16 41.64
CA GLU A 872 7.89 2.54 42.91
C GLU A 872 8.71 1.40 43.52
N ALA A 873 8.47 0.16 43.09
CA ALA A 873 9.15 -1.04 43.57
C ALA A 873 10.65 -1.03 43.23
N ALA A 874 11.48 -1.31 44.24
CA ALA A 874 12.92 -1.45 44.07
C ALA A 874 13.29 -2.91 43.76
N PRO A 875 14.14 -3.19 42.75
CA PRO A 875 14.63 -4.54 42.54
C PRO A 875 15.61 -4.90 43.67
N ALA A 876 15.57 -6.15 44.14
CA ALA A 876 16.55 -6.64 45.11
C ALA A 876 18.00 -6.72 44.52
N ILE A 877 18.13 -6.59 43.18
CA ILE A 877 19.41 -6.54 42.42
C ILE A 877 19.25 -5.53 41.28
N PRO A 878 20.17 -4.57 41.07
CA PRO A 878 19.97 -3.47 40.11
C PRO A 878 20.01 -3.95 38.64
N SER A 879 18.93 -3.72 37.90
CA SER A 879 18.89 -3.74 36.43
C SER A 879 18.23 -2.46 35.90
N GLY A 880 18.57 -2.05 34.67
CA GLY A 880 18.26 -0.72 34.13
C GLY A 880 16.77 -0.38 34.05
N SER A 881 16.41 0.84 34.45
CA SER A 881 15.02 1.32 34.61
C SER A 881 14.17 1.33 33.33
N SER A 882 14.76 1.44 32.14
CA SER A 882 14.01 1.50 30.86
C SER A 882 13.42 0.15 30.43
N GLU A 883 14.06 -0.96 30.82
CA GLU A 883 13.62 -2.31 30.47
C GLU A 883 12.43 -2.74 31.34
N TRP A 884 12.45 -2.38 32.63
CA TRP A 884 11.40 -2.66 33.60
C TRP A 884 10.04 -2.07 33.20
N ALA A 885 9.99 -0.79 32.81
CA ALA A 885 8.75 -0.15 32.38
C ALA A 885 8.10 -0.85 31.18
N THR A 886 8.92 -1.42 30.29
CA THR A 886 8.45 -2.19 29.14
C THR A 886 7.89 -3.54 29.56
N VAL A 887 8.60 -4.27 30.42
CA VAL A 887 8.16 -5.57 30.99
C VAL A 887 6.84 -5.43 31.74
N LEU A 888 6.73 -4.41 32.59
CA LEU A 888 5.51 -4.11 33.34
C LEU A 888 4.35 -3.81 32.38
N LYS A 889 4.59 -2.96 31.37
CA LYS A 889 3.56 -2.60 30.38
C LYS A 889 3.08 -3.81 29.58
N THR A 890 3.97 -4.73 29.20
CA THR A 890 3.55 -5.97 28.51
C THR A 890 2.79 -6.91 29.43
N ALA A 891 3.19 -7.01 30.70
CA ALA A 891 2.57 -7.90 31.68
C ALA A 891 1.18 -7.40 32.11
N VAL A 892 1.00 -6.09 32.24
CA VAL A 892 -0.33 -5.49 32.51
C VAL A 892 -1.27 -5.70 31.33
N ARG A 893 -0.75 -5.67 30.10
CA ARG A 893 -1.53 -5.86 28.86
C ARG A 893 -1.72 -7.32 28.45
N SER A 894 -1.14 -8.27 29.17
CA SER A 894 -1.19 -9.69 28.80
C SER A 894 -2.53 -10.34 29.09
N ALA A 895 -3.36 -9.70 29.93
CA ALA A 895 -4.55 -10.27 30.51
C ALA A 895 -4.30 -11.52 31.37
N LEU A 896 -3.06 -11.87 31.72
CA LEU A 896 -2.71 -13.07 32.49
C LEU A 896 -2.10 -12.80 33.87
N SER A 897 -1.55 -11.59 34.10
CA SER A 897 -0.94 -11.25 35.39
C SER A 897 -1.96 -11.42 36.53
N VAL A 898 -1.49 -11.91 37.68
CA VAL A 898 -2.36 -12.25 38.82
C VAL A 898 -2.02 -11.36 40.00
N VAL A 899 -3.06 -10.78 40.60
CA VAL A 899 -2.95 -9.95 41.80
C VAL A 899 -3.56 -10.69 42.98
N VAL A 900 -2.82 -10.74 44.08
CA VAL A 900 -3.26 -11.27 45.37
C VAL A 900 -3.70 -10.10 46.25
N LEU A 901 -4.93 -10.14 46.70
CA LEU A 901 -5.56 -9.12 47.52
C LEU A 901 -5.91 -9.66 48.91
N ASP A 902 -5.79 -8.84 49.94
CA ASP A 902 -6.38 -9.14 51.24
C ASP A 902 -7.91 -8.90 51.25
N ASN A 903 -8.55 -9.16 52.40
CA ASN A 903 -9.99 -8.92 52.58
C ASN A 903 -10.39 -7.43 52.49
N CYS A 904 -9.44 -6.50 52.65
CA CYS A 904 -9.65 -5.06 52.52
C CYS A 904 -9.41 -4.55 51.10
N GLY A 905 -9.01 -5.42 50.16
CA GLY A 905 -8.67 -5.05 48.79
C GLY A 905 -7.29 -4.42 48.62
N GLN A 906 -6.40 -4.55 49.61
CA GLN A 906 -4.98 -4.17 49.52
C GLN A 906 -4.19 -5.21 48.74
N ILE A 907 -3.21 -4.74 47.96
CA ILE A 907 -2.37 -5.59 47.11
C ILE A 907 -1.26 -6.20 47.97
N GLU A 908 -1.28 -7.52 48.14
CA GLU A 908 -0.30 -8.28 48.93
C GLU A 908 0.83 -8.83 48.06
N ALA A 909 0.51 -9.27 46.84
CA ALA A 909 1.48 -9.74 45.85
C ALA A 909 0.96 -9.56 44.41
N VAL A 910 1.87 -9.44 43.43
CA VAL A 910 1.54 -9.45 42.00
C VAL A 910 2.51 -10.36 41.26
N LEU A 911 1.98 -11.39 40.62
CA LEU A 911 2.72 -12.24 39.70
C LEU A 911 2.55 -11.68 38.29
N LEU A 912 3.61 -11.08 37.74
CA LEU A 912 3.62 -10.57 36.38
C LEU A 912 3.77 -11.72 35.39
N ILE A 913 2.87 -11.77 34.40
CA ILE A 913 2.86 -12.81 33.37
C ILE A 913 2.64 -12.15 32.02
N ASN A 914 3.46 -12.49 31.03
CA ASN A 914 3.27 -12.09 29.64
C ASN A 914 2.56 -13.19 28.85
N SER A 915 1.68 -12.80 27.94
CA SER A 915 1.09 -13.68 26.93
C SER A 915 1.84 -13.50 25.61
N LEU A 916 2.23 -14.58 24.94
CA LEU A 916 2.95 -14.56 23.68
C LEU A 916 2.09 -15.11 22.54
N ARG A 917 2.47 -14.82 21.29
CA ARG A 917 1.67 -15.15 20.11
C ARG A 917 1.68 -16.65 19.77
N ASP A 918 2.76 -17.34 20.14
CA ASP A 918 3.01 -18.77 19.92
C ASP A 918 2.24 -19.67 20.91
N SER A 919 1.12 -19.19 21.46
CA SER A 919 0.33 -19.87 22.49
C SER A 919 1.18 -20.25 23.72
N SER A 920 2.02 -19.32 24.16
CA SER A 920 2.82 -19.47 25.37
C SER A 920 2.61 -18.33 26.37
N MET A 921 2.87 -18.62 27.64
CA MET A 921 2.91 -17.64 28.73
C MET A 921 4.33 -17.57 29.31
N ARG A 922 4.87 -16.36 29.45
CA ARG A 922 6.18 -16.14 30.08
C ARG A 922 6.00 -15.52 31.45
N VAL A 923 6.52 -16.19 32.48
CA VAL A 923 6.44 -15.69 33.85
C VAL A 923 7.53 -14.65 34.07
N GLY A 924 7.13 -13.48 34.55
CA GLY A 924 8.03 -12.40 34.93
C GLY A 924 8.28 -12.36 36.44
N PRO A 925 8.67 -11.18 36.95
CA PRO A 925 8.91 -10.98 38.38
C PRO A 925 7.66 -11.12 39.26
N LEU A 926 7.91 -11.41 40.54
CA LEU A 926 6.93 -11.44 41.62
C LEU A 926 7.13 -10.21 42.50
N LEU A 927 6.14 -9.33 42.51
CA LEU A 927 6.08 -8.17 43.39
C LEU A 927 5.46 -8.58 44.71
N LEU A 928 6.08 -8.24 45.83
CA LEU A 928 5.65 -8.68 47.16
C LEU A 928 5.72 -7.53 48.18
N GLN A 929 4.70 -7.42 49.03
CA GLN A 929 4.74 -6.49 50.16
C GLN A 929 5.89 -6.84 51.12
N LYS A 930 6.57 -5.80 51.64
CA LYS A 930 7.72 -5.94 52.54
C LYS A 930 7.51 -6.93 53.69
N HIS A 931 6.33 -6.95 54.31
CA HIS A 931 6.05 -7.83 55.46
C HIS A 931 5.94 -9.32 55.12
N HIS A 932 5.85 -9.68 53.84
CA HIS A 932 5.85 -11.08 53.39
C HIS A 932 7.22 -11.58 52.93
N LEU A 933 8.27 -10.74 52.94
CA LEU A 933 9.62 -11.14 52.52
C LEU A 933 10.18 -12.31 53.36
N GLY A 934 9.76 -12.45 54.62
CA GLY A 934 10.14 -13.57 55.48
C GLY A 934 9.53 -14.92 55.08
N ASP A 935 8.45 -14.92 54.30
CA ASP A 935 7.77 -16.11 53.79
C ASP A 935 7.97 -16.25 52.24
N ALA A 936 8.91 -15.50 51.65
CA ALA A 936 9.06 -15.34 50.20
C ALA A 936 9.32 -16.66 49.45
N ASP A 937 10.15 -17.57 49.98
CA ASP A 937 10.46 -18.85 49.32
C ASP A 937 9.19 -19.70 49.13
N ALA A 938 8.33 -19.75 50.15
CA ALA A 938 7.05 -20.45 50.08
C ALA A 938 6.11 -19.79 49.08
N ILE A 939 6.05 -18.45 49.04
CA ILE A 939 5.20 -17.70 48.10
C ILE A 939 5.70 -17.87 46.66
N VAL A 940 7.02 -17.92 46.44
CA VAL A 940 7.62 -18.22 45.13
C VAL A 940 7.28 -19.63 44.68
N ASP A 941 7.37 -20.64 45.55
CA ASP A 941 6.98 -22.01 45.22
C ASP A 941 5.49 -22.10 44.84
N ILE A 942 4.62 -21.48 45.63
CA ILE A 942 3.18 -21.42 45.35
C ILE A 942 2.92 -20.68 44.03
N SER A 943 3.69 -19.63 43.71
CA SER A 943 3.60 -18.92 42.43
C SER A 943 4.00 -19.79 41.23
N LYS A 944 5.00 -20.66 41.39
CA LYS A 944 5.38 -21.66 40.37
C LYS A 944 4.25 -22.65 40.14
N GLN A 945 3.61 -23.13 41.21
CA GLN A 945 2.44 -23.99 41.11
C GLN A 945 1.28 -23.29 40.39
N LEU A 946 1.00 -22.03 40.72
CA LEU A 946 -0.03 -21.22 40.06
C LEU A 946 0.21 -21.12 38.55
N ALA A 947 1.42 -20.72 38.15
CA ALA A 947 1.77 -20.60 36.74
C ALA A 947 1.67 -21.97 36.01
N GLY A 948 2.10 -23.05 36.67
CA GLY A 948 1.96 -24.42 36.14
C GLY A 948 0.51 -24.86 35.94
N PHE A 949 -0.37 -24.58 36.91
CA PHE A 949 -1.81 -24.87 36.77
C PHE A 949 -2.45 -24.03 35.67
N MET A 950 -2.16 -22.73 35.61
CA MET A 950 -2.66 -21.85 34.55
C MET A 950 -2.23 -22.37 33.17
N ALA A 951 -0.94 -22.65 32.97
CA ALA A 951 -0.41 -23.17 31.71
C ALA A 951 -1.09 -24.48 31.29
N ARG A 952 -1.21 -25.43 32.24
CA ARG A 952 -1.85 -26.73 32.00
C ARG A 952 -3.32 -26.61 31.62
N HIS A 953 -4.09 -25.79 32.35
CA HIS A 953 -5.53 -25.65 32.10
C HIS A 953 -5.84 -24.86 30.83
N MET A 954 -5.00 -23.87 30.50
CA MET A 954 -5.10 -23.10 29.25
C MET A 954 -4.53 -23.84 28.04
N ARG A 955 -3.80 -24.95 28.25
CA ARG A 955 -3.06 -25.68 27.21
C ARG A 955 -2.05 -24.79 26.47
N VAL A 956 -1.35 -23.95 27.22
CA VAL A 956 -0.30 -23.06 26.71
C VAL A 956 1.07 -23.51 27.22
N THR A 957 2.12 -23.22 26.46
CA THR A 957 3.49 -23.50 26.88
C THR A 957 3.92 -22.53 27.98
N LEU A 958 4.46 -23.03 29.08
CA LEU A 958 5.04 -22.20 30.15
C LEU A 958 6.51 -21.91 29.83
N GLN A 959 6.86 -20.63 29.68
CA GLN A 959 8.24 -20.17 29.53
C GLN A 959 8.74 -19.53 30.83
N VAL A 960 9.94 -19.91 31.23
CA VAL A 960 10.68 -19.31 32.34
C VAL A 960 12.08 -18.91 31.89
N ASP A 961 12.59 -17.79 32.40
CA ASP A 961 13.94 -17.29 32.16
C ASP A 961 14.59 -16.84 33.48
N SER A 962 15.78 -16.23 33.40
CA SER A 962 16.52 -15.78 34.57
C SER A 962 15.81 -14.68 35.39
N SER A 963 14.80 -14.02 34.82
CA SER A 963 13.99 -12.99 35.49
C SER A 963 12.69 -13.55 36.10
N SER A 964 12.30 -14.77 35.76
CA SER A 964 11.07 -15.39 36.26
C SER A 964 11.10 -15.56 37.78
N TYR A 965 10.04 -15.12 38.44
CA TYR A 965 9.90 -15.13 39.90
C TYR A 965 10.95 -14.31 40.67
N ALA A 966 11.71 -13.44 39.99
CA ALA A 966 12.57 -12.48 40.67
C ALA A 966 11.73 -11.60 41.61
N LEU A 967 12.21 -11.40 42.85
CA LEU A 967 11.48 -10.67 43.87
C LEU A 967 11.69 -9.16 43.76
N TYR A 968 10.57 -8.43 43.80
CA TYR A 968 10.55 -6.97 43.86
C TYR A 968 9.74 -6.55 45.10
N GLU A 969 10.30 -5.67 45.92
CA GLU A 969 9.61 -5.13 47.10
C GLU A 969 8.69 -3.98 46.67
N MET A 970 7.39 -4.09 46.96
CA MET A 970 6.39 -3.03 46.76
C MET A 970 6.30 -2.07 47.93
#